data_AF-A0A414BD64-F1
#
_entry.id   AF-A0A414BD64-F1
#
_cell.length_a   1.000
_cell.length_b   1.000
_cell.length_c   1.000
_cell.angle_alpha   90.00
_cell.angle_beta   90.00
_cell.angle_gamma   90.00
#
_symmetry.space_group_name_H-M   'P 1'
#
loop_
_entity.id
_entity.type
_entity.pdbx_description
1 polymer ?
#
loop_
_entity_poly.entity_id
_entity_poly.type
_entity_poly.pdbx_seq_one_letter_code
_entity_poly.pdbx_strand_id
1 'polypeptide(L)'
;MGSWAQAVIFPQKKQPGVAKITQKSNSYQLANKVLNASFINTGGKLYFNGCSELGLQPSTELFKVLLGDGKTITASEMKLEDVKMLTLAENPSAATASLRYAGKALEARFTYEELSIVWRAVLRNGSHYLRTEMDIQAAKDLPMKGIVAMNYLVAKNSAYTAPEVVGNTRGAILASNHIFAGLETPMGLNSCKDEGNATHIEGLWRRNTTLKAGKTWNISSVVGLVAPKQLRRSFLAYSERERAVAWRPYPVYISWYELNIDRNNAQAPSYKGNMTVEQCADVVSHWKTHFYDKYQMAPKAFVWDDGWDQYGTWTFNPNFPNGFDEPANEAKKMGTGIGAWLGPVGGYGQSGEYRRAYWRSKGGMQLSNEDYYNFFIRCCTNMIDRYDFRFFKFDGISAQASAIGPDEGTRGEENAEAIISIERAVRQKRPDIFLNTTVGTWASPFWFHFTDAVWRQEGDYGEAGDQGTDRERWITYRDRLVYQNFIQRSPVCPINTLMTHGFILSRWGAVSKNMDYDGIVREMRCAFACGSGMVELYNDYKLMDEIKDNQGNAGALWKDLAECIKWQQEQADVLPDAHWVGGNPWDGKKANVYGWAAWNGKKSVLTLRNPSTSAQTFTTTLREALDIPAYVRGKITLTHAFNQAELDGMPINKAIDIDTPLVLNLPGSSVFIYNGR
;
A
#
# COMPACT_ATOMS: atom_id res chain seq x y z
N MET A 1 3.50 16.32 -12.70
CA MET A 1 2.83 16.41 -11.38
C MET A 1 3.69 17.30 -10.50
N GLY A 2 3.11 18.34 -9.89
CA GLY A 2 3.87 19.27 -9.05
C GLY A 2 4.54 18.55 -7.88
N SER A 3 5.68 19.08 -7.41
CA SER A 3 6.34 18.60 -6.20
C SER A 3 5.44 18.88 -5.00
N TRP A 4 4.53 17.96 -4.69
CA TRP A 4 3.83 18.01 -3.42
C TRP A 4 4.89 17.84 -2.34
N ALA A 5 5.08 18.87 -1.51
CA ALA A 5 5.79 18.73 -0.26
C ALA A 5 5.24 17.51 0.51
N GLN A 6 6.05 16.91 1.37
CA GLN A 6 5.63 15.74 2.15
C GLN A 6 4.26 15.97 2.80
N ALA A 7 3.22 15.24 2.35
CA ALA A 7 1.84 15.47 2.77
C ALA A 7 1.60 15.10 4.24
N VAL A 8 2.23 14.02 4.70
CA VAL A 8 2.22 13.58 6.11
C VAL A 8 3.58 13.87 6.74
N ILE A 9 3.64 14.87 7.62
CA ILE A 9 4.86 15.27 8.32
C ILE A 9 4.96 14.65 9.72
N PHE A 10 6.17 14.61 10.28
CA PHE A 10 6.39 14.18 11.67
C PHE A 10 5.54 15.04 12.63
N PRO A 11 4.65 14.46 13.45
CA PRO A 11 3.67 15.23 14.22
C PRO A 11 4.26 15.84 15.50
N GLN A 12 5.21 16.77 15.33
CA GLN A 12 5.89 17.52 16.38
C GLN A 12 6.16 18.97 15.95
N LYS A 13 6.23 19.89 16.92
CA LYS A 13 6.70 21.27 16.64
C LYS A 13 8.14 21.29 16.10
N LYS A 14 9.00 20.46 16.68
CA LYS A 14 10.41 20.35 16.28
C LYS A 14 10.55 19.37 15.13
N GLN A 15 10.80 19.90 13.93
CA GLN A 15 11.01 19.11 12.71
C GLN A 15 12.47 18.65 12.54
N PRO A 16 12.76 17.51 11.87
CA PRO A 16 14.10 16.92 11.80
C PRO A 16 15.16 17.77 11.08
N GLY A 17 14.78 18.53 10.06
CA GLY A 17 15.70 19.40 9.32
C GLY A 17 16.75 18.66 8.49
N VAL A 18 17.89 19.32 8.24
CA VAL A 18 18.94 18.86 7.33
C VAL A 18 19.83 17.80 8.00
N ALA A 19 20.11 16.72 7.28
CA ALA A 19 21.02 15.66 7.70
C ALA A 19 22.49 16.06 7.52
N LYS A 20 23.32 15.65 8.46
CA LYS A 20 24.77 15.90 8.49
C LYS A 20 25.49 14.62 8.88
N ILE A 21 26.70 14.45 8.34
CA ILE A 21 27.63 13.42 8.79
C ILE A 21 28.96 14.09 9.13
N THR A 22 29.54 13.72 10.26
CA THR A 22 30.85 14.23 10.70
C THR A 22 31.72 13.06 11.15
N GLN A 23 33.03 13.22 11.02
CA GLN A 23 34.01 12.26 11.49
C GLN A 23 34.99 12.96 12.44
N LYS A 24 35.27 12.31 13.57
CA LYS A 24 36.34 12.70 14.50
C LYS A 24 37.16 11.46 14.84
N SER A 25 38.41 11.44 14.39
CA SER A 25 39.28 10.25 14.45
C SER A 25 38.56 9.03 13.85
N ASN A 26 38.28 8.03 14.68
CA ASN A 26 37.63 6.78 14.26
C ASN A 26 36.12 6.75 14.53
N SER A 27 35.53 7.85 14.98
CA SER A 27 34.11 7.97 15.26
C SER A 27 33.39 8.76 14.18
N TYR A 28 32.20 8.29 13.79
CA TYR A 28 31.32 8.90 12.81
C TYR A 28 30.00 9.25 13.50
N GLN A 29 29.45 10.43 13.21
CA GLN A 29 28.16 10.88 13.71
C GLN A 29 27.26 11.26 12.53
N LEU A 30 26.10 10.60 12.45
CA LEU A 30 25.04 10.86 11.48
C LEU A 30 23.86 11.51 12.23
N ALA A 31 23.60 12.78 11.94
CA ALA A 31 22.72 13.59 12.78
C ALA A 31 21.85 14.57 12.00
N ASN A 32 20.75 14.99 12.62
CA ASN A 32 19.94 16.15 12.24
C ASN A 32 19.44 16.87 13.52
N LYS A 33 18.34 17.63 13.47
CA LYS A 33 17.84 18.35 14.65
C LYS A 33 17.24 17.43 15.73
N VAL A 34 16.82 16.21 15.38
CA VAL A 34 16.08 15.30 16.29
C VAL A 34 16.75 13.95 16.49
N LEU A 35 17.80 13.62 15.71
CA LEU A 35 18.56 12.38 15.82
C LEU A 35 20.06 12.66 15.85
N ASN A 36 20.80 11.85 16.60
CA ASN A 36 22.25 11.79 16.57
C ASN A 36 22.73 10.33 16.77
N ALA A 37 22.94 9.62 15.65
CA ALA A 37 23.44 8.25 15.66
C ALA A 37 24.97 8.24 15.54
N SER A 38 25.64 7.48 16.40
CA SER A 38 27.09 7.37 16.42
C SER A 38 27.58 5.99 16.00
N PHE A 39 28.73 5.95 15.34
CA PHE A 39 29.44 4.73 14.94
C PHE A 39 30.93 4.86 15.26
N ILE A 40 31.61 3.74 15.48
CA ILE A 40 33.06 3.72 15.77
C ILE A 40 33.75 2.59 15.01
N ASN A 41 34.86 2.92 14.34
CA ASN A 41 35.73 1.94 13.71
C ASN A 41 36.96 1.68 14.60
N THR A 42 37.01 0.56 15.30
CA THR A 42 38.15 0.20 16.17
C THR A 42 38.58 -1.22 15.92
N GLY A 43 39.90 -1.47 15.91
CA GLY A 43 40.46 -2.79 15.61
C GLY A 43 40.08 -3.33 14.23
N GLY A 44 39.83 -2.46 13.24
CA GLY A 44 39.38 -2.86 11.91
C GLY A 44 37.94 -3.38 11.88
N LYS A 45 37.10 -3.00 12.84
CA LYS A 45 35.70 -3.41 12.96
C LYS A 45 34.82 -2.19 13.17
N LEU A 46 33.65 -2.16 12.54
CA LEU A 46 32.69 -1.07 12.66
C LEU A 46 31.57 -1.45 13.62
N TYR A 47 31.31 -0.58 14.60
CA TYR A 47 30.30 -0.79 15.63
C TYR A 47 29.29 0.36 15.65
N PHE A 48 28.05 0.03 16.01
CA PHE A 48 27.06 1.05 16.37
C PHE A 48 27.32 1.52 17.79
N ASN A 49 27.50 2.82 17.98
CA ASN A 49 27.85 3.43 19.27
C ASN A 49 26.66 4.16 19.92
N GLY A 50 25.43 3.82 19.50
CA GLY A 50 24.19 4.31 20.12
C GLY A 50 23.55 5.51 19.41
N CYS A 51 22.30 5.75 19.79
CA CYS A 51 21.50 6.93 19.44
C CYS A 51 20.55 7.22 20.61
N SER A 52 20.93 8.17 21.47
CA SER A 52 20.20 8.47 22.71
C SER A 52 18.75 8.88 22.49
N GLU A 53 18.49 9.62 21.41
CA GLU A 53 17.16 10.11 21.05
C GLU A 53 16.21 8.98 20.71
N LEU A 54 16.71 7.86 20.18
CA LEU A 54 15.94 6.64 19.94
C LEU A 54 16.04 5.64 21.10
N GLY A 55 16.72 5.99 22.20
CA GLY A 55 17.00 5.06 23.30
C GLY A 55 17.88 3.86 22.91
N LEU A 56 18.61 3.93 21.78
CA LEU A 56 19.42 2.82 21.30
C LEU A 56 20.80 2.83 21.96
N GLN A 57 21.17 1.70 22.54
CA GLN A 57 22.47 1.47 23.17
C GLN A 57 23.54 1.07 22.13
N PRO A 58 24.83 1.19 22.46
CA PRO A 58 25.90 0.62 21.67
C PRO A 58 25.71 -0.90 21.46
N SER A 59 26.11 -1.39 20.28
CA SER A 59 26.05 -2.81 19.91
C SER A 59 27.31 -3.22 19.14
N THR A 60 27.75 -4.46 19.36
CA THR A 60 28.93 -5.01 18.70
C THR A 60 28.62 -5.57 17.30
N GLU A 61 27.36 -5.85 16.99
CA GLU A 61 26.99 -6.50 15.72
C GLU A 61 25.98 -5.66 14.94
N LEU A 62 26.39 -5.20 13.75
CA LEU A 62 25.52 -4.45 12.83
C LEU A 62 24.47 -5.37 12.16
N PHE A 63 24.84 -6.61 11.88
CA PHE A 63 24.01 -7.62 11.25
C PHE A 63 24.56 -9.03 11.54
N LYS A 64 23.77 -10.06 11.23
CA LYS A 64 24.20 -11.47 11.26
C LYS A 64 23.73 -12.17 9.98
N VAL A 65 24.57 -13.02 9.41
CA VAL A 65 24.27 -13.84 8.23
C VAL A 65 24.11 -15.29 8.66
N LEU A 66 23.03 -15.95 8.26
CA LEU A 66 22.78 -17.36 8.55
C LEU A 66 22.96 -18.18 7.27
N LEU A 67 23.97 -19.04 7.24
CA LEU A 67 24.27 -19.91 6.10
C LEU A 67 23.47 -21.23 6.15
N GLY A 68 23.36 -21.87 4.99
CA GLY A 68 22.62 -23.13 4.80
C GLY A 68 23.16 -24.29 5.65
N ASP A 69 24.46 -24.31 5.92
CA ASP A 69 25.15 -25.29 6.77
C ASP A 69 24.89 -25.07 8.28
N GLY A 70 24.21 -23.98 8.66
CA GLY A 70 23.93 -23.62 10.04
C GLY A 70 24.95 -22.67 10.68
N LYS A 71 26.04 -22.33 9.99
CA LYS A 71 27.00 -21.32 10.45
C LYS A 71 26.31 -19.95 10.49
N THR A 72 26.53 -19.22 11.58
CA THR A 72 26.16 -17.81 11.70
C THR A 72 27.44 -16.98 11.65
N ILE A 73 27.47 -15.98 10.77
CA ILE A 73 28.58 -15.03 10.62
C ILE A 73 28.08 -13.68 11.11
N THR A 74 28.75 -13.09 12.09
CA THR A 74 28.43 -11.74 12.56
C THR A 74 29.24 -10.69 11.81
N ALA A 75 28.75 -9.44 11.80
CA ALA A 75 29.46 -8.34 11.14
C ALA A 75 30.90 -8.17 11.66
N SER A 76 31.13 -8.42 12.96
CA SER A 76 32.46 -8.30 13.58
C SER A 76 33.41 -9.47 13.27
N GLU A 77 32.92 -10.57 12.68
CA GLU A 77 33.72 -11.70 12.17
C GLU A 77 34.13 -11.51 10.70
N MET A 78 33.45 -10.64 9.97
CA MET A 78 33.79 -10.30 8.59
C MET A 78 34.96 -9.31 8.54
N LYS A 79 35.73 -9.35 7.44
CA LYS A 79 36.77 -8.36 7.18
C LYS A 79 36.12 -7.06 6.71
N LEU A 80 36.36 -5.96 7.43
CA LEU A 80 35.97 -4.61 7.02
C LEU A 80 36.97 -4.07 6.00
N GLU A 81 36.55 -3.92 4.75
CA GLU A 81 37.40 -3.45 3.66
C GLU A 81 37.48 -1.91 3.61
N ASP A 82 36.34 -1.23 3.71
CA ASP A 82 36.27 0.23 3.68
C ASP A 82 35.13 0.78 4.55
N VAL A 83 35.27 2.05 4.95
CA VAL A 83 34.21 2.87 5.53
C VAL A 83 34.23 4.24 4.85
N LYS A 84 33.09 4.68 4.33
CA LYS A 84 32.97 5.91 3.53
C LYS A 84 31.78 6.75 4.00
N MET A 85 31.98 8.07 4.09
CA MET A 85 30.90 9.03 4.26
C MET A 85 30.38 9.43 2.87
N LEU A 86 29.08 9.25 2.63
CA LEU A 86 28.45 9.55 1.36
C LEU A 86 27.54 10.77 1.48
N THR A 87 27.53 11.59 0.42
CA THR A 87 26.48 12.59 0.19
C THR A 87 25.47 11.98 -0.78
N LEU A 88 24.23 11.87 -0.35
CA LEU A 88 23.13 11.39 -1.16
C LEU A 88 22.51 12.56 -1.89
N ALA A 89 22.51 12.51 -3.22
CA ALA A 89 21.86 13.52 -4.05
C ALA A 89 20.33 13.45 -3.88
N GLU A 90 19.69 14.61 -4.04
CA GLU A 90 18.26 14.66 -4.31
C GLU A 90 17.99 14.29 -5.76
N ASN A 91 16.85 13.65 -5.99
CA ASN A 91 16.27 13.45 -7.31
C ASN A 91 14.81 13.96 -7.28
N PRO A 92 14.56 15.22 -7.67
CA PRO A 92 13.21 15.81 -7.63
C PRO A 92 12.15 15.03 -8.42
N SER A 93 12.56 14.22 -9.40
CA SER A 93 11.69 13.41 -10.24
C SER A 93 11.43 11.99 -9.72
N ALA A 94 12.04 11.59 -8.59
CA ALA A 94 11.92 10.23 -8.08
C ALA A 94 10.47 9.88 -7.70
N ALA A 95 10.06 8.64 -8.01
CA ALA A 95 8.76 8.10 -7.63
C ALA A 95 8.62 8.00 -6.10
N THR A 96 9.63 7.41 -5.44
CA THR A 96 9.78 7.38 -3.98
C THR A 96 10.08 8.77 -3.44
N ALA A 97 9.29 9.23 -2.46
CA ALA A 97 9.37 10.61 -1.98
C ALA A 97 10.67 10.92 -1.24
N SER A 98 11.23 9.98 -0.48
CA SER A 98 12.48 10.16 0.27
C SER A 98 13.66 10.49 -0.65
N LEU A 99 13.72 9.88 -1.84
CA LEU A 99 14.77 10.11 -2.83
C LEU A 99 14.77 11.53 -3.41
N ARG A 100 13.66 12.28 -3.28
CA ARG A 100 13.57 13.70 -3.68
C ARG A 100 14.33 14.64 -2.75
N TYR A 101 14.81 14.15 -1.62
CA TYR A 101 15.54 14.94 -0.65
C TYR A 101 16.99 14.47 -0.55
N ALA A 102 17.92 15.39 -0.52
CA ALA A 102 19.32 15.08 -0.26
C ALA A 102 19.50 14.44 1.13
N GLY A 103 20.66 13.82 1.35
CA GLY A 103 20.94 13.15 2.61
C GLY A 103 22.40 12.81 2.81
N LYS A 104 22.67 12.04 3.86
CA LYS A 104 23.99 11.53 4.21
C LYS A 104 23.90 10.05 4.54
N ALA A 105 24.96 9.32 4.25
CA ALA A 105 25.09 7.93 4.68
C ALA A 105 26.50 7.60 5.14
N LEU A 106 26.61 6.62 6.03
CA LEU A 106 27.85 5.91 6.32
C LEU A 106 27.77 4.56 5.62
N GLU A 107 28.65 4.31 4.65
CA GLU A 107 28.77 3.04 3.93
C GLU A 107 29.97 2.25 4.44
N ALA A 108 29.83 0.93 4.57
CA ALA A 108 30.92 0.02 4.88
C ALA A 108 30.83 -1.26 4.03
N ARG A 109 31.97 -1.72 3.48
CA ARG A 109 32.08 -3.05 2.84
C ARG A 109 32.65 -4.09 3.78
N PHE A 110 31.98 -5.23 3.81
CA PHE A 110 32.39 -6.42 4.54
C PHE A 110 32.61 -7.58 3.58
N THR A 111 33.66 -8.36 3.79
CA THR A 111 33.94 -9.60 3.06
C THR A 111 34.15 -10.77 4.02
N TYR A 112 33.70 -11.96 3.62
CA TYR A 112 33.93 -13.21 4.33
C TYR A 112 33.90 -14.36 3.35
N GLU A 113 35.06 -14.99 3.10
CA GLU A 113 35.19 -16.01 2.06
C GLU A 113 34.62 -15.49 0.71
N GLU A 114 33.56 -16.11 0.18
CA GLU A 114 32.91 -15.76 -1.08
C GLU A 114 31.80 -14.70 -0.92
N LEU A 115 31.46 -14.30 0.32
CA LEU A 115 30.39 -13.38 0.65
C LEU A 115 30.90 -11.93 0.71
N SER A 116 30.15 -11.01 0.10
CA SER A 116 30.37 -9.58 0.20
C SER A 116 29.09 -8.85 0.56
N ILE A 117 29.19 -7.88 1.47
CA ILE A 117 28.07 -7.08 1.95
C ILE A 117 28.45 -5.60 1.91
N VAL A 118 27.63 -4.80 1.25
CA VAL A 118 27.66 -3.35 1.39
C VAL A 118 26.57 -2.94 2.35
N TRP A 119 26.95 -2.44 3.52
CA TRP A 119 26.04 -1.97 4.57
C TRP A 119 26.04 -0.45 4.61
N ARG A 120 24.87 0.17 4.81
CA ARG A 120 24.72 1.63 4.91
C ARG A 120 23.80 2.03 6.04
N ALA A 121 24.22 3.00 6.87
CA ALA A 121 23.31 3.80 7.68
C ALA A 121 22.93 5.07 6.93
N VAL A 122 21.64 5.31 6.73
CA VAL A 122 21.11 6.36 5.86
C VAL A 122 20.23 7.34 6.65
N LEU A 123 20.51 8.64 6.48
CA LEU A 123 19.70 9.73 7.02
C LEU A 123 19.47 10.79 5.93
N ARG A 124 18.22 10.90 5.44
CA ARG A 124 17.81 11.93 4.50
C ARG A 124 17.28 13.18 5.21
N ASN A 125 17.33 14.32 4.53
CA ASN A 125 16.77 15.57 5.04
C ASN A 125 15.28 15.39 5.37
N GLY A 126 14.90 15.82 6.56
CA GLY A 126 13.54 15.74 7.08
C GLY A 126 13.15 14.39 7.70
N SER A 127 14.05 13.39 7.75
CA SER A 127 13.73 12.08 8.34
C SER A 127 13.83 12.09 9.87
N HIS A 128 12.76 11.65 10.54
CA HIS A 128 12.71 11.38 12.01
C HIS A 128 13.08 9.92 12.34
N TYR A 129 13.76 9.25 11.41
CA TYR A 129 14.14 7.85 11.47
C TYR A 129 15.51 7.64 10.81
N LEU A 130 16.19 6.58 11.25
CA LEU A 130 17.42 6.05 10.67
C LEU A 130 17.07 4.81 9.86
N ARG A 131 17.54 4.72 8.62
CA ARG A 131 17.44 3.49 7.81
C ARG A 131 18.78 2.79 7.76
N THR A 132 18.73 1.46 7.72
CA THR A 132 19.86 0.60 7.39
C THR A 132 19.57 -0.07 6.05
N GLU A 133 20.50 -0.03 5.10
CA GLU A 133 20.40 -0.70 3.80
C GLU A 133 21.54 -1.70 3.63
N MET A 134 21.27 -2.85 3.04
CA MET A 134 22.26 -3.90 2.77
C MET A 134 22.12 -4.46 1.36
N ASP A 135 23.24 -4.48 0.63
CA ASP A 135 23.41 -5.22 -0.62
C ASP A 135 24.28 -6.45 -0.33
N ILE A 136 23.71 -7.65 -0.51
CA ILE A 136 24.40 -8.92 -0.24
C ILE A 136 24.65 -9.66 -1.55
N GLN A 137 25.89 -10.05 -1.79
CA GLN A 137 26.32 -10.78 -2.99
C GLN A 137 27.27 -11.91 -2.62
N ALA A 138 27.28 -12.97 -3.42
CA ALA A 138 28.25 -14.05 -3.33
C ALA A 138 28.94 -14.29 -4.68
N ALA A 139 30.24 -14.56 -4.65
CA ALA A 139 31.02 -14.89 -5.84
C ALA A 139 30.73 -16.30 -6.39
N LYS A 140 30.16 -17.18 -5.55
CA LYS A 140 29.65 -18.51 -5.90
C LYS A 140 28.26 -18.70 -5.33
N ASP A 141 27.53 -19.68 -5.84
CA ASP A 141 26.25 -20.11 -5.27
C ASP A 141 26.42 -20.42 -3.78
N LEU A 142 25.69 -19.69 -2.93
CA LEU A 142 25.81 -19.78 -1.47
C LEU A 142 24.45 -20.13 -0.86
N PRO A 143 24.29 -21.34 -0.27
CA PRO A 143 23.10 -21.67 0.50
C PRO A 143 22.93 -20.77 1.71
N MET A 144 21.74 -20.21 1.89
CA MET A 144 21.38 -19.29 2.96
C MET A 144 20.20 -19.83 3.79
N LYS A 145 20.10 -19.41 5.04
CA LYS A 145 18.89 -19.52 5.88
C LYS A 145 18.24 -18.17 6.13
N GLY A 146 19.02 -17.10 6.13
CA GLY A 146 18.49 -15.75 6.31
C GLY A 146 19.55 -14.74 6.73
N ILE A 147 19.08 -13.53 7.05
CA ILE A 147 19.91 -12.42 7.49
C ILE A 147 19.16 -11.67 8.60
N VAL A 148 19.84 -11.44 9.72
CA VAL A 148 19.41 -10.48 10.73
C VAL A 148 19.96 -9.12 10.33
N ALA A 149 19.12 -8.29 9.70
CA ALA A 149 19.51 -6.97 9.17
C ALA A 149 19.10 -5.79 10.07
N MET A 150 18.36 -6.08 11.14
CA MET A 150 18.04 -5.14 12.22
C MET A 150 18.42 -5.79 13.54
N ASN A 151 19.28 -5.15 14.32
CA ASN A 151 19.82 -5.70 15.56
C ASN A 151 20.18 -4.57 16.53
N TYR A 152 19.27 -4.22 17.44
CA TYR A 152 19.47 -3.11 18.37
C TYR A 152 19.05 -3.45 19.80
N LEU A 153 19.75 -2.85 20.77
CA LEU A 153 19.35 -2.85 22.17
C LEU A 153 18.67 -1.51 22.49
N VAL A 154 17.42 -1.56 22.92
CA VAL A 154 16.63 -0.40 23.34
C VAL A 154 16.68 -0.30 24.85
N ALA A 155 17.27 0.75 25.39
CA ALA A 155 17.39 0.95 26.82
C ALA A 155 16.00 0.99 27.47
N LYS A 156 15.81 0.24 28.56
CA LYS A 156 14.65 0.45 29.42
C LYS A 156 14.87 1.70 30.26
N ASN A 157 13.90 2.60 30.23
CA ASN A 157 13.87 3.74 31.12
C ASN A 157 12.43 3.97 31.60
N SER A 158 12.25 4.80 32.63
CA SER A 158 10.91 5.12 33.15
C SER A 158 10.10 6.05 32.22
N ALA A 159 10.73 6.63 31.19
CA ALA A 159 10.09 7.57 30.28
C ALA A 159 9.38 6.87 29.11
N TYR A 160 9.83 5.68 28.72
CA TYR A 160 9.40 4.97 27.51
C TYR A 160 8.99 3.54 27.83
N THR A 161 7.96 3.04 27.13
CA THR A 161 7.60 1.64 27.20
C THR A 161 8.58 0.79 26.38
N ALA A 162 8.73 -0.48 26.77
CA ALA A 162 9.46 -1.43 25.95
C ALA A 162 8.77 -1.60 24.58
N PRO A 163 9.52 -1.70 23.47
CA PRO A 163 8.95 -2.02 22.17
C PRO A 163 8.30 -3.41 22.16
N GLU A 164 7.16 -3.51 21.51
CA GLU A 164 6.42 -4.74 21.29
C GLU A 164 6.03 -4.90 19.81
N VAL A 165 5.70 -6.12 19.40
CA VAL A 165 5.14 -6.38 18.07
C VAL A 165 3.73 -5.78 18.01
N VAL A 166 3.49 -4.86 17.07
CA VAL A 166 2.19 -4.20 16.89
C VAL A 166 1.48 -4.79 15.68
N GLY A 167 0.46 -5.60 15.96
CA GLY A 167 -0.30 -6.35 14.97
C GLY A 167 0.03 -7.85 14.97
N ASN A 168 -0.72 -8.63 14.22
CA ASN A 168 -0.61 -10.09 14.21
C ASN A 168 -0.06 -10.68 12.90
N THR A 169 0.32 -9.83 11.94
CA THR A 169 0.76 -10.27 10.62
C THR A 169 2.27 -10.39 10.52
N ARG A 170 2.77 -11.21 9.59
CA ARG A 170 4.16 -11.17 9.12
C ARG A 170 4.51 -9.74 8.71
N GLY A 171 5.72 -9.28 9.02
CA GLY A 171 6.12 -7.90 8.78
C GLY A 171 5.34 -6.88 9.61
N ALA A 172 4.75 -7.28 10.75
CA ALA A 172 4.31 -6.33 11.78
C ALA A 172 5.50 -5.53 12.30
N ILE A 173 5.28 -4.26 12.65
CA ILE A 173 6.34 -3.40 13.19
C ILE A 173 6.60 -3.74 14.66
N LEU A 174 7.73 -3.29 15.16
CA LEU A 174 7.96 -3.13 16.59
C LEU A 174 7.66 -1.68 16.95
N ALA A 175 6.93 -1.42 18.04
CA ALA A 175 6.72 -0.06 18.49
C ALA A 175 6.55 0.07 20.00
N SER A 176 6.79 1.28 20.48
CA SER A 176 6.48 1.73 21.83
C SER A 176 5.83 3.12 21.77
N ASN A 177 5.64 3.77 22.92
CA ASN A 177 5.25 5.18 22.95
C ASN A 177 6.35 6.15 22.47
N HIS A 178 7.56 5.67 22.16
CA HIS A 178 8.73 6.49 21.83
C HIS A 178 9.44 6.11 20.53
N ILE A 179 9.43 4.82 20.14
CA ILE A 179 10.05 4.38 18.89
C ILE A 179 9.15 3.46 18.06
N PHE A 180 9.42 3.40 16.77
CA PHE A 180 8.99 2.32 15.89
C PHE A 180 10.21 1.71 15.19
N ALA A 181 10.13 0.43 14.82
CA ALA A 181 11.19 -0.26 14.10
C ALA A 181 10.64 -1.40 13.24
N GLY A 182 11.41 -1.83 12.25
CA GLY A 182 11.09 -3.04 11.50
C GLY A 182 11.98 -3.26 10.30
N LEU A 183 12.06 -4.51 9.88
CA LEU A 183 12.60 -4.89 8.57
C LEU A 183 11.64 -4.42 7.47
N GLU A 184 12.15 -3.75 6.45
CA GLU A 184 11.37 -3.12 5.37
C GLU A 184 10.99 -4.13 4.28
N THR A 185 10.37 -5.22 4.71
CA THR A 185 9.74 -6.21 3.83
C THR A 185 8.53 -6.83 4.52
N PRO A 186 7.42 -7.10 3.81
CA PRO A 186 6.27 -7.78 4.39
C PRO A 186 6.61 -9.19 4.88
N MET A 187 7.76 -9.72 4.44
CA MET A 187 8.32 -11.02 4.82
C MET A 187 9.18 -10.98 6.08
N GLY A 188 9.29 -9.83 6.76
CA GLY A 188 10.13 -9.70 7.95
C GLY A 188 9.60 -10.45 9.17
N LEU A 189 10.50 -11.10 9.89
CA LEU A 189 10.28 -11.55 11.27
C LEU A 189 10.86 -10.52 12.22
N ASN A 190 10.01 -9.60 12.67
CA ASN A 190 10.40 -8.61 13.67
C ASN A 190 10.05 -9.16 15.06
N SER A 191 11.02 -9.17 15.96
CA SER A 191 10.85 -9.71 17.31
C SER A 191 11.52 -8.83 18.35
N CYS A 192 10.98 -8.85 19.57
CA CYS A 192 11.56 -8.22 20.75
C CYS A 192 11.82 -9.27 21.84
N LYS A 193 12.93 -9.14 22.55
CA LYS A 193 13.29 -9.99 23.69
C LYS A 193 13.76 -9.13 24.86
N ASP A 194 13.33 -9.47 26.07
CA ASP A 194 13.81 -8.83 27.29
C ASP A 194 15.23 -9.31 27.63
N GLU A 195 16.17 -8.37 27.80
CA GLU A 195 17.56 -8.64 28.23
C GLU A 195 17.89 -7.92 29.56
N GLY A 196 16.89 -7.77 30.43
CA GLY A 196 17.06 -7.17 31.76
C GLY A 196 16.97 -5.66 31.72
N ASN A 197 18.08 -4.97 31.42
CA ASN A 197 18.15 -3.50 31.38
C ASN A 197 17.82 -2.90 30.00
N ALA A 198 17.62 -3.75 28.99
CA ALA A 198 17.26 -3.37 27.63
C ALA A 198 16.23 -4.34 27.04
N THR A 199 15.58 -3.90 25.98
CA THR A 199 14.80 -4.75 25.07
C THR A 199 15.60 -4.91 23.80
N HIS A 200 16.02 -6.13 23.49
CA HIS A 200 16.64 -6.47 22.22
C HIS A 200 15.57 -6.54 21.13
N ILE A 201 15.75 -5.76 20.07
CA ILE A 201 14.89 -5.78 18.89
C ILE A 201 15.66 -6.34 17.69
N GLU A 202 15.06 -7.31 17.03
CA GLU A 202 15.65 -8.04 15.91
C GLU A 202 14.70 -8.07 14.70
N GLY A 203 15.26 -7.98 13.49
CA GLY A 203 14.55 -8.15 12.24
C GLY A 203 15.25 -9.20 11.38
N LEU A 204 14.66 -10.40 11.32
CA LEU A 204 15.15 -11.53 10.54
C LEU A 204 14.45 -11.59 9.19
N TRP A 205 15.24 -11.53 8.13
CA TRP A 205 14.83 -11.92 6.79
C TRP A 205 15.11 -13.40 6.58
N ARG A 206 14.10 -14.25 6.74
CA ARG A 206 14.22 -15.69 6.51
C ARG A 206 14.24 -15.97 5.01
N ARG A 207 15.31 -16.63 4.53
CA ARG A 207 15.55 -16.99 3.13
C ARG A 207 16.22 -18.36 3.08
N ASN A 208 15.43 -19.42 3.13
CA ASN A 208 15.91 -20.81 3.06
C ASN A 208 16.13 -21.22 1.60
N THR A 209 17.06 -20.54 0.94
CA THR A 209 17.31 -20.70 -0.50
C THR A 209 18.78 -20.39 -0.83
N THR A 210 19.16 -20.52 -2.10
CA THR A 210 20.52 -20.21 -2.56
C THR A 210 20.61 -18.77 -3.04
N LEU A 211 21.54 -18.00 -2.48
CA LEU A 211 22.02 -16.77 -3.10
C LEU A 211 22.88 -17.16 -4.31
N LYS A 212 22.32 -17.02 -5.51
CA LYS A 212 23.02 -17.36 -6.76
C LYS A 212 24.19 -16.42 -7.02
N ALA A 213 25.27 -16.97 -7.57
CA ALA A 213 26.45 -16.19 -7.96
C ALA A 213 26.04 -15.00 -8.86
N GLY A 214 26.54 -13.80 -8.53
CA GLY A 214 26.26 -12.57 -9.28
C GLY A 214 24.85 -11.98 -9.11
N LYS A 215 23.95 -12.61 -8.35
CA LYS A 215 22.69 -11.97 -7.92
C LYS A 215 22.93 -11.14 -6.67
N THR A 216 22.24 -10.00 -6.57
CA THR A 216 22.23 -9.16 -5.37
C THR A 216 20.93 -9.37 -4.62
N TRP A 217 21.02 -9.61 -3.31
CA TRP A 217 19.89 -9.48 -2.41
C TRP A 217 19.91 -8.11 -1.75
N ASN A 218 18.80 -7.38 -1.84
CA ASN A 218 18.63 -6.08 -1.21
C ASN A 218 17.63 -6.18 -0.07
N ILE A 219 18.06 -5.73 1.11
CA ILE A 219 17.21 -5.64 2.29
C ILE A 219 17.52 -4.37 3.07
N SER A 220 16.52 -3.85 3.75
CA SER A 220 16.66 -2.66 4.57
C SER A 220 15.81 -2.75 5.84
N SER A 221 16.13 -1.94 6.82
CA SER A 221 15.41 -1.82 8.10
C SER A 221 15.32 -0.37 8.55
N VAL A 222 14.38 -0.07 9.42
CA VAL A 222 14.15 1.27 9.96
C VAL A 222 14.07 1.25 11.49
N VAL A 223 14.55 2.31 12.12
CA VAL A 223 14.22 2.69 13.50
C VAL A 223 13.92 4.19 13.55
N GLY A 224 12.78 4.58 14.11
CA GLY A 224 12.32 5.97 14.08
C GLY A 224 11.59 6.42 15.34
N LEU A 225 11.48 7.74 15.49
CA LEU A 225 10.83 8.37 16.64
C LEU A 225 9.31 8.32 16.53
N VAL A 226 8.65 8.09 17.67
CA VAL A 226 7.20 8.25 17.82
C VAL A 226 6.94 9.53 18.60
N ALA A 227 6.14 10.41 18.02
CA ALA A 227 5.65 11.56 18.78
C ALA A 227 4.60 11.11 19.81
N PRO A 228 4.50 11.79 20.97
CA PRO A 228 3.60 11.38 22.05
C PRO A 228 2.16 11.21 21.56
N LYS A 229 1.57 10.04 21.83
CA LYS A 229 0.21 9.66 21.41
C LYS A 229 -0.07 9.80 19.90
N GLN A 230 0.97 9.62 19.07
CA GLN A 230 0.88 9.80 17.62
C GLN A 230 1.63 8.68 16.87
N LEU A 231 1.54 7.43 17.34
CA LEU A 231 2.18 6.27 16.70
C LEU A 231 1.77 6.14 15.23
N ARG A 232 0.46 6.11 14.96
CA ARG A 232 -0.11 6.01 13.60
C ARG A 232 0.52 7.04 12.66
N ARG A 233 0.41 8.33 12.99
CA ARG A 233 0.92 9.41 12.11
C ARG A 233 2.45 9.47 12.06
N SER A 234 3.16 9.13 13.14
CA SER A 234 4.63 9.07 13.12
C SER A 234 5.15 7.98 12.19
N PHE A 235 4.50 6.81 12.20
CA PHE A 235 4.81 5.73 11.27
C PHE A 235 4.37 6.07 9.84
N LEU A 236 3.17 6.63 9.65
CA LEU A 236 2.68 7.04 8.34
C LEU A 236 3.57 8.10 7.67
N ALA A 237 4.09 9.07 8.44
CA ALA A 237 5.04 10.05 7.94
C ALA A 237 6.34 9.40 7.39
N TYR A 238 6.75 8.27 7.96
CA TYR A 238 7.83 7.45 7.44
C TYR A 238 7.38 6.65 6.20
N SER A 239 6.24 5.96 6.29
CA SER A 239 5.72 5.11 5.22
C SER A 239 5.50 5.91 3.93
N GLU A 240 4.89 7.11 4.00
CA GLU A 240 4.70 7.98 2.84
C GLU A 240 6.01 8.49 2.23
N ARG A 241 7.10 8.53 3.00
CA ARG A 241 8.42 8.89 2.47
C ARG A 241 9.07 7.74 1.72
N GLU A 242 8.98 6.54 2.28
CA GLU A 242 9.75 5.39 1.79
C GLU A 242 8.94 4.43 0.90
N ARG A 243 7.62 4.58 0.84
CA ARG A 243 6.81 3.80 -0.08
C ARG A 243 7.22 4.01 -1.53
N ALA A 244 7.04 2.97 -2.31
CA ALA A 244 7.62 2.81 -3.64
C ALA A 244 7.23 3.94 -4.60
N VAL A 245 5.95 4.36 -4.57
CA VAL A 245 5.50 5.63 -5.16
C VAL A 245 4.70 6.40 -4.12
N ALA A 246 4.90 7.70 -4.03
CA ALA A 246 4.06 8.58 -3.23
C ALA A 246 2.56 8.38 -3.53
N TRP A 247 1.73 8.47 -2.49
CA TRP A 247 0.28 8.39 -2.63
C TRP A 247 -0.23 9.34 -3.73
N ARG A 248 -1.18 8.87 -4.53
CA ARG A 248 -1.82 9.64 -5.60
C ARG A 248 -3.23 9.12 -5.87
N PRO A 249 -4.17 9.99 -6.29
CA PRO A 249 -5.49 9.55 -6.72
C PRO A 249 -5.37 8.74 -8.01
N TYR A 250 -5.87 7.52 -7.97
CA TYR A 250 -5.73 6.49 -8.99
C TYR A 250 -7.01 5.65 -9.16
N PRO A 251 -8.18 6.27 -9.43
CA PRO A 251 -9.37 5.52 -9.79
C PRO A 251 -9.14 4.78 -11.12
N VAL A 252 -9.55 3.51 -11.19
CA VAL A 252 -9.33 2.64 -12.35
C VAL A 252 -10.60 1.91 -12.71
N TYR A 253 -10.92 1.85 -14.00
CA TYR A 253 -11.95 0.95 -14.49
C TYR A 253 -11.38 -0.47 -14.58
N ILE A 254 -12.12 -1.47 -14.10
CA ILE A 254 -11.74 -2.87 -14.21
C ILE A 254 -12.85 -3.67 -14.91
N SER A 255 -12.50 -4.40 -15.96
CA SER A 255 -13.50 -5.05 -16.83
C SER A 255 -14.16 -6.32 -16.26
N TRP A 256 -13.69 -6.84 -15.11
CA TRP A 256 -14.05 -8.17 -14.59
C TRP A 256 -15.55 -8.44 -14.65
N TYR A 257 -16.36 -7.60 -14.00
CA TYR A 257 -17.80 -7.81 -13.91
C TYR A 257 -18.58 -7.45 -15.18
N GLU A 258 -18.06 -6.61 -16.06
CA GLU A 258 -18.77 -6.18 -17.27
C GLU A 258 -18.52 -7.16 -18.43
N LEU A 259 -17.25 -7.54 -18.66
CA LEU A 259 -16.83 -8.28 -19.84
C LEU A 259 -16.38 -9.72 -19.56
N ASN A 260 -15.91 -10.05 -18.35
CA ASN A 260 -15.09 -11.25 -18.14
C ASN A 260 -15.69 -12.33 -17.26
N ILE A 261 -16.47 -11.96 -16.24
CA ILE A 261 -16.98 -12.91 -15.26
C ILE A 261 -17.81 -13.99 -15.98
N ASP A 262 -17.48 -15.25 -15.66
CA ASP A 262 -18.00 -16.48 -16.28
C ASP A 262 -17.79 -16.59 -17.81
N ARG A 263 -16.94 -15.73 -18.37
CA ARG A 263 -16.67 -15.54 -19.81
C ARG A 263 -15.16 -15.36 -20.04
N ASN A 264 -14.34 -16.15 -19.35
CA ASN A 264 -12.88 -16.09 -19.42
C ASN A 264 -12.23 -17.48 -19.60
N ASN A 265 -13.02 -18.54 -19.77
CA ASN A 265 -12.60 -19.94 -19.67
C ASN A 265 -12.70 -20.75 -20.97
N ALA A 266 -12.98 -20.11 -22.11
CA ALA A 266 -13.16 -20.85 -23.37
C ALA A 266 -11.85 -21.51 -23.84
N GLN A 267 -11.93 -22.77 -24.26
CA GLN A 267 -10.76 -23.56 -24.61
C GLN A 267 -10.06 -23.02 -25.88
N ALA A 268 -8.72 -23.04 -25.85
CA ALA A 268 -7.89 -22.81 -27.02
C ALA A 268 -8.14 -23.87 -28.11
N PRO A 269 -8.07 -23.51 -29.41
CA PRO A 269 -7.71 -22.20 -29.95
C PRO A 269 -8.90 -21.25 -30.16
N SER A 270 -10.13 -21.64 -29.77
CA SER A 270 -11.34 -20.90 -30.14
C SER A 270 -11.55 -19.61 -29.33
N TYR A 271 -11.31 -19.65 -28.02
CA TYR A 271 -11.58 -18.55 -27.09
C TYR A 271 -13.00 -17.94 -27.23
N LYS A 272 -13.95 -18.74 -27.72
CA LYS A 272 -15.30 -18.28 -28.03
C LYS A 272 -16.04 -17.87 -26.76
N GLY A 273 -16.52 -16.64 -26.73
CA GLY A 273 -17.22 -16.08 -25.58
C GLY A 273 -16.31 -15.39 -24.56
N ASN A 274 -14.97 -15.49 -24.73
CA ASN A 274 -14.06 -14.60 -24.02
C ASN A 274 -14.20 -13.16 -24.56
N MET A 275 -13.77 -12.18 -23.76
CA MET A 275 -13.74 -10.78 -24.18
C MET A 275 -12.97 -10.58 -25.50
N THR A 276 -13.34 -9.53 -26.22
CA THR A 276 -12.78 -9.15 -27.52
C THR A 276 -12.20 -7.75 -27.47
N VAL A 277 -11.25 -7.48 -28.37
CA VAL A 277 -10.65 -6.14 -28.47
C VAL A 277 -11.67 -5.07 -28.85
N GLU A 278 -12.69 -5.41 -29.64
CA GLU A 278 -13.78 -4.51 -30.01
C GLU A 278 -14.64 -4.14 -28.80
N GLN A 279 -14.96 -5.10 -27.92
CA GLN A 279 -15.68 -4.81 -26.66
C GLN A 279 -14.86 -3.90 -25.74
N CYS A 280 -13.54 -4.13 -25.64
CA CYS A 280 -12.66 -3.26 -24.88
C CYS A 280 -12.68 -1.84 -25.46
N ALA A 281 -12.51 -1.68 -26.77
CA ALA A 281 -12.54 -0.36 -27.43
C ALA A 281 -13.90 0.34 -27.30
N ASP A 282 -15.01 -0.41 -27.39
CA ASP A 282 -16.37 0.09 -27.20
C ASP A 282 -16.55 0.70 -25.80
N VAL A 283 -16.15 -0.02 -24.75
CA VAL A 283 -16.15 0.50 -23.37
C VAL A 283 -15.39 1.83 -23.29
N VAL A 284 -14.15 1.88 -23.79
CA VAL A 284 -13.33 3.11 -23.69
C VAL A 284 -13.96 4.27 -24.48
N SER A 285 -14.49 4.01 -25.67
CA SER A 285 -15.18 5.00 -26.51
C SER A 285 -16.45 5.54 -25.84
N HIS A 286 -17.20 4.65 -25.18
CA HIS A 286 -18.40 5.01 -24.44
C HIS A 286 -18.06 5.93 -23.25
N TRP A 287 -17.05 5.55 -22.45
CA TRP A 287 -16.54 6.40 -21.37
C TRP A 287 -16.05 7.75 -21.89
N LYS A 288 -15.39 7.80 -23.04
CA LYS A 288 -14.98 9.08 -23.64
C LYS A 288 -16.21 9.98 -23.87
N THR A 289 -17.23 9.46 -24.52
CA THR A 289 -18.41 10.24 -24.94
C THR A 289 -19.31 10.63 -23.76
N HIS A 290 -19.52 9.72 -22.80
CA HIS A 290 -20.48 9.91 -21.71
C HIS A 290 -19.84 10.51 -20.45
N PHE A 291 -18.53 10.38 -20.28
CA PHE A 291 -17.82 10.83 -19.09
C PHE A 291 -16.80 11.92 -19.39
N TYR A 292 -15.81 11.64 -20.24
CA TYR A 292 -14.71 12.59 -20.50
C TYR A 292 -15.18 13.85 -21.23
N ASP A 293 -15.87 13.71 -22.37
CA ASP A 293 -16.28 14.86 -23.18
C ASP A 293 -17.25 15.78 -22.40
N LYS A 294 -18.05 15.22 -21.49
CA LYS A 294 -19.02 15.96 -20.67
C LYS A 294 -18.43 16.61 -19.41
N TYR A 295 -17.58 15.89 -18.69
CA TYR A 295 -17.12 16.31 -17.35
C TYR A 295 -15.63 16.59 -17.26
N GLN A 296 -14.87 16.31 -18.32
CA GLN A 296 -13.41 16.42 -18.38
C GLN A 296 -12.70 15.59 -17.29
N MET A 297 -13.36 14.49 -16.87
CA MET A 297 -12.84 13.52 -15.92
C MET A 297 -12.56 12.19 -16.64
N ALA A 298 -11.59 11.43 -16.13
CA ALA A 298 -11.24 10.11 -16.63
C ALA A 298 -10.66 9.24 -15.50
N PRO A 299 -10.82 7.90 -15.54
CA PRO A 299 -9.99 7.00 -14.74
C PRO A 299 -8.52 7.14 -15.14
N LYS A 300 -7.59 6.70 -14.30
CA LYS A 300 -6.15 6.69 -14.61
C LYS A 300 -5.73 5.56 -15.54
N ALA A 301 -6.47 4.47 -15.53
CA ALA A 301 -6.32 3.37 -16.47
C ALA A 301 -7.64 2.62 -16.68
N PHE A 302 -7.81 2.08 -17.88
CA PHE A 302 -8.74 0.97 -18.15
C PHE A 302 -7.97 -0.35 -18.02
N VAL A 303 -8.43 -1.23 -17.13
CA VAL A 303 -7.75 -2.48 -16.80
C VAL A 303 -8.55 -3.65 -17.32
N TRP A 304 -7.92 -4.42 -18.20
CA TRP A 304 -8.50 -5.62 -18.79
C TRP A 304 -8.21 -6.82 -17.88
N ASP A 305 -9.26 -7.33 -17.22
CA ASP A 305 -9.13 -8.42 -16.24
C ASP A 305 -8.93 -9.79 -16.95
N ASP A 306 -9.09 -10.93 -16.27
CA ASP A 306 -8.80 -12.26 -16.84
C ASP A 306 -9.60 -12.56 -18.14
N GLY A 307 -8.91 -13.00 -19.21
CA GLY A 307 -9.55 -13.52 -20.42
C GLY A 307 -8.97 -13.04 -21.75
N TRP A 308 -8.02 -12.09 -21.74
CA TRP A 308 -7.37 -11.54 -22.94
C TRP A 308 -6.21 -12.39 -23.47
N ASP A 309 -5.58 -13.20 -22.60
CA ASP A 309 -4.34 -13.87 -22.93
C ASP A 309 -4.54 -15.19 -23.68
N GLN A 310 -3.56 -15.50 -24.52
CA GLN A 310 -3.28 -16.88 -24.92
C GLN A 310 -2.65 -17.60 -23.73
N TYR A 311 -3.45 -18.51 -23.16
CA TYR A 311 -3.09 -19.25 -21.95
C TYR A 311 -1.67 -19.80 -21.94
N GLY A 312 -0.94 -19.44 -20.89
CA GLY A 312 0.42 -19.89 -20.60
C GLY A 312 1.48 -18.92 -21.11
N THR A 313 1.26 -18.25 -22.23
CA THR A 313 2.29 -17.37 -22.82
C THR A 313 2.13 -15.90 -22.43
N TRP A 314 1.04 -15.49 -21.78
CA TRP A 314 0.76 -14.07 -21.54
C TRP A 314 0.87 -13.21 -22.81
N THR A 315 0.72 -13.83 -23.99
CA THR A 315 0.53 -13.17 -25.28
C THR A 315 -0.97 -13.09 -25.54
N PHE A 316 -1.38 -12.61 -26.71
CA PHE A 316 -2.78 -12.36 -27.02
C PHE A 316 -3.46 -13.58 -27.63
N ASN A 317 -4.68 -13.87 -27.21
CA ASN A 317 -5.51 -14.86 -27.90
C ASN A 317 -6.09 -14.27 -29.22
N PRO A 318 -6.70 -15.08 -30.10
CA PRO A 318 -7.20 -14.62 -31.40
C PRO A 318 -8.26 -13.51 -31.36
N ASN A 319 -8.89 -13.23 -30.22
CA ASN A 319 -9.82 -12.10 -30.06
C ASN A 319 -9.10 -10.74 -29.95
N PHE A 320 -7.76 -10.74 -29.91
CA PHE A 320 -6.90 -9.56 -29.84
C PHE A 320 -5.82 -9.62 -30.94
N PRO A 321 -6.20 -9.59 -32.23
CA PRO A 321 -5.27 -9.79 -33.34
C PRO A 321 -4.15 -8.73 -33.40
N ASN A 322 -4.41 -7.53 -32.91
CA ASN A 322 -3.43 -6.44 -32.80
C ASN A 322 -3.00 -6.18 -31.34
N GLY A 323 -3.25 -7.14 -30.45
CA GLY A 323 -3.07 -6.94 -29.02
C GLY A 323 -4.01 -5.88 -28.45
N PHE A 324 -3.49 -4.95 -27.66
CA PHE A 324 -4.27 -3.88 -27.02
C PHE A 324 -4.25 -2.54 -27.79
N ASP A 325 -3.83 -2.51 -29.06
CA ASP A 325 -3.62 -1.26 -29.80
C ASP A 325 -4.91 -0.41 -29.87
N GLU A 326 -6.07 -1.02 -30.14
CA GLU A 326 -7.36 -0.34 -30.27
C GLU A 326 -7.82 0.32 -28.96
N PRO A 327 -7.98 -0.41 -27.83
CA PRO A 327 -8.34 0.22 -26.56
C PRO A 327 -7.27 1.21 -26.06
N ALA A 328 -5.97 0.96 -26.32
CA ALA A 328 -4.91 1.89 -25.94
C ALA A 328 -5.00 3.22 -26.71
N ASN A 329 -5.30 3.17 -28.00
CA ASN A 329 -5.45 4.37 -28.83
C ASN A 329 -6.70 5.18 -28.45
N GLU A 330 -7.79 4.53 -28.06
CA GLU A 330 -8.97 5.22 -27.55
C GLU A 330 -8.70 5.87 -26.19
N ALA A 331 -8.01 5.16 -25.29
CA ALA A 331 -7.65 5.65 -23.97
C ALA A 331 -6.78 6.93 -24.06
N LYS A 332 -5.82 6.95 -24.99
CA LYS A 332 -4.95 8.13 -25.23
C LYS A 332 -5.74 9.41 -25.56
N LYS A 333 -6.91 9.32 -26.18
CA LYS A 333 -7.76 10.48 -26.50
C LYS A 333 -8.28 11.21 -25.26
N MET A 334 -8.29 10.54 -24.09
CA MET A 334 -8.66 11.12 -22.80
C MET A 334 -7.44 11.45 -21.92
N GLY A 335 -6.21 11.24 -22.42
CA GLY A 335 -4.99 11.32 -21.61
C GLY A 335 -4.84 10.20 -20.56
N THR A 336 -5.69 9.16 -20.63
CA THR A 336 -5.62 7.99 -19.74
C THR A 336 -4.72 6.90 -20.33
N GLY A 337 -4.40 5.89 -19.52
CA GLY A 337 -3.63 4.72 -19.96
C GLY A 337 -4.45 3.45 -19.91
N ILE A 338 -3.78 2.31 -20.07
CA ILE A 338 -4.37 1.00 -19.86
C ILE A 338 -3.53 0.15 -18.90
N GLY A 339 -4.09 -0.96 -18.48
CA GLY A 339 -3.44 -2.00 -17.69
C GLY A 339 -4.10 -3.35 -17.88
N ALA A 340 -3.59 -4.37 -17.20
CA ALA A 340 -4.21 -5.70 -17.21
C ALA A 340 -4.05 -6.42 -15.88
N TRP A 341 -4.94 -7.39 -15.66
CA TRP A 341 -4.77 -8.44 -14.67
C TRP A 341 -3.81 -9.51 -15.20
N LEU A 342 -2.92 -9.97 -14.32
CA LEU A 342 -2.08 -11.15 -14.52
C LEU A 342 -1.98 -11.91 -13.20
N GLY A 343 -2.20 -13.22 -13.21
CA GLY A 343 -1.88 -14.10 -12.08
C GLY A 343 -0.49 -14.70 -12.27
N PRO A 344 0.60 -14.23 -11.63
CA PRO A 344 1.96 -14.68 -11.94
C PRO A 344 2.20 -16.19 -11.76
N VAL A 345 1.33 -16.89 -11.02
CA VAL A 345 1.35 -18.36 -10.85
C VAL A 345 0.18 -19.08 -11.57
N GLY A 346 -0.44 -18.40 -12.54
CA GLY A 346 -1.50 -18.90 -13.41
C GLY A 346 -2.91 -18.42 -13.08
N GLY A 347 -3.14 -17.86 -11.88
CA GLY A 347 -4.46 -17.42 -11.45
C GLY A 347 -5.46 -18.58 -11.26
N TYR A 348 -6.75 -18.32 -11.47
CA TYR A 348 -7.83 -19.15 -10.96
C TYR A 348 -8.59 -19.93 -12.03
N GLY A 349 -9.40 -20.88 -11.57
CA GLY A 349 -10.35 -21.61 -12.41
C GLY A 349 -9.73 -22.33 -13.59
N GLN A 350 -10.56 -22.56 -14.60
CA GLN A 350 -10.20 -23.33 -15.78
C GLN A 350 -9.14 -22.63 -16.64
N SER A 351 -9.23 -21.30 -16.80
CA SER A 351 -8.21 -20.48 -17.48
C SER A 351 -6.83 -20.70 -16.84
N GLY A 352 -6.74 -20.65 -15.51
CA GLY A 352 -5.50 -20.87 -14.79
C GLY A 352 -4.94 -22.29 -14.92
N GLU A 353 -5.81 -23.31 -15.00
CA GLU A 353 -5.37 -24.68 -15.30
C GLU A 353 -4.73 -24.78 -16.68
N TYR A 354 -5.30 -24.12 -17.70
CA TYR A 354 -4.71 -24.09 -19.03
C TYR A 354 -3.35 -23.40 -19.04
N ARG A 355 -3.20 -22.27 -18.32
CA ARG A 355 -1.90 -21.58 -18.19
C ARG A 355 -0.84 -22.49 -17.55
N ARG A 356 -1.19 -23.15 -16.44
CA ARG A 356 -0.28 -24.07 -15.74
C ARG A 356 0.05 -25.30 -16.58
N ALA A 357 -0.91 -25.83 -17.34
CA ALA A 357 -0.69 -26.98 -18.21
C ALA A 357 0.37 -26.71 -19.29
N TYR A 358 0.37 -25.50 -19.88
CA TYR A 358 1.39 -25.10 -20.86
C TYR A 358 2.82 -25.19 -20.32
N TRP A 359 3.04 -24.81 -19.06
CA TRP A 359 4.37 -24.83 -18.44
C TRP A 359 4.72 -26.15 -17.75
N ARG A 360 3.81 -27.14 -17.70
CA ARG A 360 4.03 -28.38 -16.94
C ARG A 360 5.30 -29.12 -17.35
N SER A 361 5.60 -29.18 -18.65
CA SER A 361 6.84 -29.80 -19.18
C SER A 361 8.02 -28.83 -19.30
N LYS A 362 7.87 -27.59 -18.85
CA LYS A 362 8.83 -26.48 -19.00
C LYS A 362 9.32 -25.93 -17.65
N GLY A 363 9.40 -26.78 -16.63
CA GLY A 363 9.78 -26.38 -15.27
C GLY A 363 8.65 -25.79 -14.40
N GLY A 364 7.42 -25.73 -14.92
CA GLY A 364 6.23 -25.25 -14.21
C GLY A 364 6.02 -23.74 -14.26
N MET A 365 4.75 -23.32 -14.13
CA MET A 365 4.35 -21.91 -14.07
C MET A 365 4.49 -21.40 -12.63
N GLN A 366 5.73 -21.22 -12.19
CA GLN A 366 6.07 -20.79 -10.84
C GLN A 366 7.28 -19.88 -10.89
N LEU A 367 7.33 -18.87 -10.03
CA LEU A 367 8.34 -17.82 -10.13
C LEU A 367 9.75 -18.26 -9.73
N SER A 368 9.89 -19.44 -9.13
CA SER A 368 11.19 -20.09 -8.91
C SER A 368 11.79 -20.71 -10.19
N ASN A 369 11.00 -20.87 -11.26
CA ASN A 369 11.49 -21.28 -12.56
C ASN A 369 12.06 -20.06 -13.29
N GLU A 370 13.38 -19.99 -13.45
CA GLU A 370 14.09 -18.81 -14.01
C GLU A 370 13.66 -18.49 -15.44
N ASP A 371 13.41 -19.50 -16.28
CA ASP A 371 12.94 -19.30 -17.65
C ASP A 371 11.57 -18.63 -17.68
N TYR A 372 10.65 -19.10 -16.83
CA TYR A 372 9.33 -18.51 -16.70
C TYR A 372 9.37 -17.12 -16.07
N TYR A 373 10.18 -16.91 -15.03
CA TYR A 373 10.38 -15.61 -14.39
C TYR A 373 10.85 -14.57 -15.42
N ASN A 374 11.91 -14.87 -16.17
CA ASN A 374 12.44 -13.99 -17.21
C ASN A 374 11.43 -13.74 -18.33
N PHE A 375 10.66 -14.78 -18.69
CA PHE A 375 9.58 -14.66 -19.65
C PHE A 375 8.48 -13.71 -19.17
N PHE A 376 8.01 -13.84 -17.92
CA PHE A 376 6.98 -12.99 -17.33
C PHE A 376 7.42 -11.52 -17.27
N ILE A 377 8.65 -11.24 -16.83
CA ILE A 377 9.21 -9.88 -16.85
C ILE A 377 9.25 -9.30 -18.26
N ARG A 378 9.64 -10.11 -19.25
CA ARG A 378 9.62 -9.67 -20.66
C ARG A 378 8.21 -9.34 -21.14
N CYS A 379 7.19 -10.09 -20.72
CA CYS A 379 5.80 -9.77 -21.05
C CYS A 379 5.37 -8.43 -20.43
N CYS A 380 5.63 -8.22 -19.13
CA CYS A 380 5.29 -6.96 -18.46
C CYS A 380 6.02 -5.75 -19.10
N THR A 381 7.32 -5.89 -19.38
CA THR A 381 8.10 -4.82 -20.02
C THR A 381 7.63 -4.52 -21.45
N ASN A 382 7.25 -5.55 -22.22
CA ASN A 382 6.66 -5.37 -23.55
C ASN A 382 5.33 -4.61 -23.50
N MET A 383 4.47 -4.91 -22.51
CA MET A 383 3.20 -4.19 -22.34
C MET A 383 3.42 -2.71 -21.99
N ILE A 384 4.42 -2.39 -21.18
CA ILE A 384 4.83 -1.02 -20.89
C ILE A 384 5.29 -0.32 -22.18
N ASP A 385 6.19 -0.94 -22.94
CA ASP A 385 6.80 -0.33 -24.12
C ASP A 385 5.81 -0.12 -25.27
N ARG A 386 4.96 -1.11 -25.54
CA ARG A 386 4.06 -1.07 -26.70
C ARG A 386 2.80 -0.25 -26.44
N TYR A 387 2.24 -0.36 -25.23
CA TYR A 387 0.90 0.16 -24.95
C TYR A 387 0.86 1.26 -23.88
N ASP A 388 2.00 1.75 -23.39
CA ASP A 388 2.08 2.71 -22.27
C ASP A 388 1.35 2.20 -21.03
N PHE A 389 1.54 0.92 -20.66
CA PHE A 389 0.91 0.38 -19.45
C PHE A 389 1.25 1.24 -18.23
N ARG A 390 0.19 1.62 -17.50
CA ARG A 390 0.29 2.42 -16.27
C ARG A 390 -0.15 1.65 -15.03
N PHE A 391 -0.66 0.43 -15.21
CA PHE A 391 -1.24 -0.36 -14.13
C PHE A 391 -1.05 -1.86 -14.38
N PHE A 392 -0.69 -2.59 -13.32
CA PHE A 392 -0.78 -4.04 -13.27
C PHE A 392 -1.53 -4.48 -12.02
N LYS A 393 -2.48 -5.41 -12.18
CA LYS A 393 -3.07 -6.18 -11.08
C LYS A 393 -2.39 -7.54 -11.06
N PHE A 394 -1.54 -7.77 -10.06
CA PHE A 394 -0.84 -9.04 -9.85
C PHE A 394 -1.54 -9.86 -8.78
N ASP A 395 -2.06 -11.01 -9.18
CA ASP A 395 -2.96 -11.80 -8.34
C ASP A 395 -2.38 -13.16 -7.94
N GLY A 396 -2.83 -13.70 -6.80
CA GLY A 396 -2.49 -15.05 -6.36
C GLY A 396 -1.13 -15.15 -5.66
N ILE A 397 -0.90 -14.26 -4.69
CA ILE A 397 0.29 -14.25 -3.82
C ILE A 397 0.29 -15.46 -2.88
N SER A 398 -0.89 -15.82 -2.38
CA SER A 398 -1.12 -16.92 -1.46
C SER A 398 -2.49 -17.54 -1.72
N ALA A 399 -2.63 -18.82 -1.38
CA ALA A 399 -3.91 -19.53 -1.45
C ALA A 399 -4.86 -19.20 -0.28
N GLN A 400 -4.47 -18.35 0.67
CA GLN A 400 -5.25 -18.03 1.86
C GLN A 400 -6.33 -16.97 1.57
N ALA A 401 -7.56 -17.24 1.99
CA ALA A 401 -8.67 -16.29 1.89
C ALA A 401 -8.49 -15.06 2.80
N SER A 402 -7.96 -15.27 4.01
CA SER A 402 -7.55 -14.21 4.94
C SER A 402 -6.11 -14.49 5.41
N ALA A 403 -5.15 -13.86 4.76
CA ALA A 403 -3.74 -14.07 5.02
C ALA A 403 -3.24 -13.22 6.19
N ILE A 404 -2.46 -13.82 7.08
CA ILE A 404 -1.64 -13.09 8.08
C ILE A 404 -0.14 -13.16 7.73
N GLY A 405 0.20 -13.82 6.61
CA GLY A 405 1.56 -14.05 6.15
C GLY A 405 1.55 -14.85 4.84
N PRO A 406 2.72 -15.26 4.34
CA PRO A 406 2.81 -16.14 3.18
C PRO A 406 2.18 -17.51 3.46
N ASP A 407 2.00 -18.31 2.42
CA ASP A 407 1.70 -19.74 2.60
C ASP A 407 2.80 -20.43 3.43
N GLU A 408 2.42 -21.45 4.21
CA GLU A 408 3.35 -22.10 5.13
C GLU A 408 4.51 -22.80 4.40
N GLY A 409 5.69 -22.74 5.03
CA GLY A 409 6.90 -23.37 4.55
C GLY A 409 7.68 -22.57 3.50
N THR A 410 8.87 -23.07 3.16
CA THR A 410 9.84 -22.38 2.30
C THR A 410 9.28 -22.04 0.91
N ARG A 411 8.41 -22.89 0.35
CA ARG A 411 7.80 -22.62 -0.96
C ARG A 411 6.90 -21.39 -0.93
N GLY A 412 6.05 -21.25 0.09
CA GLY A 412 5.19 -20.09 0.24
C GLY A 412 6.00 -18.81 0.48
N GLU A 413 7.07 -18.91 1.27
CA GLU A 413 8.00 -17.80 1.49
C GLU A 413 8.65 -17.31 0.19
N GLU A 414 9.24 -18.22 -0.58
CA GLU A 414 9.94 -17.83 -1.81
C GLU A 414 8.97 -17.41 -2.93
N ASN A 415 7.72 -17.90 -2.93
CA ASN A 415 6.69 -17.38 -3.83
C ASN A 415 6.39 -15.89 -3.56
N ALA A 416 6.24 -15.50 -2.29
CA ALA A 416 6.02 -14.11 -1.91
C ALA A 416 7.24 -13.22 -2.23
N GLU A 417 8.46 -13.71 -1.96
CA GLU A 417 9.70 -13.01 -2.35
C GLU A 417 9.84 -12.84 -3.86
N ALA A 418 9.36 -13.81 -4.64
CA ALA A 418 9.41 -13.73 -6.09
C ALA A 418 8.41 -12.71 -6.65
N ILE A 419 7.23 -12.54 -6.04
CA ILE A 419 6.31 -11.43 -6.37
C ILE A 419 7.00 -10.08 -6.10
N ILE A 420 7.58 -9.89 -4.90
CA ILE A 420 8.33 -8.67 -4.56
C ILE A 420 9.44 -8.40 -5.60
N SER A 421 10.12 -9.46 -6.03
CA SER A 421 11.16 -9.37 -7.05
C SER A 421 10.62 -8.95 -8.43
N ILE A 422 9.43 -9.40 -8.82
CA ILE A 422 8.76 -8.94 -10.05
C ILE A 422 8.43 -7.45 -9.95
N GLU A 423 7.82 -7.02 -8.86
CA GLU A 423 7.42 -5.62 -8.67
C GLU A 423 8.62 -4.68 -8.76
N ARG A 424 9.74 -5.07 -8.13
CA ARG A 424 11.03 -4.37 -8.26
C ARG A 424 11.51 -4.31 -9.71
N ALA A 425 11.51 -5.44 -10.42
CA ALA A 425 11.97 -5.51 -11.82
C ALA A 425 11.09 -4.67 -12.76
N VAL A 426 9.76 -4.69 -12.58
CA VAL A 426 8.83 -3.87 -13.37
C VAL A 426 9.06 -2.37 -13.09
N ARG A 427 9.32 -1.98 -11.83
CA ARG A 427 9.63 -0.59 -11.48
C ARG A 427 10.98 -0.10 -11.99
N GLN A 428 11.96 -0.98 -12.21
CA GLN A 428 13.19 -0.59 -12.91
C GLN A 428 12.90 -0.11 -14.34
N LYS A 429 11.88 -0.67 -14.99
CA LYS A 429 11.42 -0.24 -16.31
C LYS A 429 10.55 1.01 -16.26
N ARG A 430 9.58 1.05 -15.35
CA ARG A 430 8.66 2.18 -15.15
C ARG A 430 8.50 2.50 -13.65
N PRO A 431 9.27 3.46 -13.11
CA PRO A 431 9.29 3.73 -11.67
C PRO A 431 7.95 4.17 -11.07
N ASP A 432 7.06 4.78 -11.87
CA ASP A 432 5.78 5.34 -11.44
C ASP A 432 4.57 4.45 -11.74
N ILE A 433 4.80 3.24 -12.28
CA ILE A 433 3.73 2.29 -12.56
C ILE A 433 2.93 1.97 -11.30
N PHE A 434 1.61 1.91 -11.44
CA PHE A 434 0.75 1.53 -10.33
C PHE A 434 0.68 0.00 -10.25
N LEU A 435 1.10 -0.56 -9.11
CA LEU A 435 0.99 -1.99 -8.84
C LEU A 435 -0.13 -2.24 -7.83
N ASN A 436 -1.07 -3.08 -8.21
CA ASN A 436 -2.14 -3.58 -7.34
C ASN A 436 -1.88 -5.06 -7.06
N THR A 437 -1.45 -5.39 -5.86
CA THR A 437 -1.03 -6.75 -5.50
C THR A 437 -2.15 -7.40 -4.72
N THR A 438 -2.79 -8.39 -5.33
CA THR A 438 -4.08 -8.91 -4.90
C THR A 438 -4.06 -10.40 -4.56
N VAL A 439 -5.08 -10.82 -3.79
CA VAL A 439 -5.30 -12.17 -3.26
C VAL A 439 -4.08 -12.79 -2.57
N GLY A 440 -4.19 -12.94 -1.26
CA GLY A 440 -3.14 -13.53 -0.44
C GLY A 440 -2.09 -12.54 0.07
N THR A 441 -2.25 -11.23 -0.16
CA THR A 441 -1.53 -10.21 0.62
C THR A 441 -2.11 -10.11 2.04
N TRP A 442 -1.25 -9.76 3.00
CA TRP A 442 -1.62 -9.50 4.39
C TRP A 442 -1.40 -8.04 4.77
N ALA A 443 -1.96 -7.60 5.89
CA ALA A 443 -1.91 -6.22 6.38
C ALA A 443 -0.53 -5.82 6.94
N SER A 444 0.57 -6.10 6.22
CA SER A 444 1.88 -5.56 6.55
C SER A 444 2.06 -4.18 5.92
N PRO A 445 2.49 -3.16 6.69
CA PRO A 445 2.81 -1.85 6.12
C PRO A 445 3.99 -1.89 5.15
N PHE A 446 4.83 -2.92 5.21
CA PHE A 446 6.04 -2.99 4.39
C PHE A 446 5.79 -3.47 2.96
N TRP A 447 4.57 -3.92 2.62
CA TRP A 447 4.18 -4.12 1.22
C TRP A 447 4.34 -2.85 0.39
N PHE A 448 4.09 -1.68 0.99
CA PHE A 448 4.13 -0.41 0.28
C PHE A 448 5.53 0.02 -0.17
N HIS A 449 6.60 -0.69 0.22
CA HIS A 449 7.94 -0.55 -0.37
C HIS A 449 8.04 -1.13 -1.78
N PHE A 450 7.06 -1.93 -2.21
CA PHE A 450 7.08 -2.67 -3.48
C PHE A 450 5.81 -2.46 -4.32
N THR A 451 4.65 -2.40 -3.67
CA THR A 451 3.36 -2.21 -4.33
C THR A 451 2.69 -0.88 -3.95
N ASP A 452 1.74 -0.43 -4.75
CA ASP A 452 0.93 0.74 -4.41
C ASP A 452 -0.26 0.34 -3.54
N ALA A 453 -0.92 -0.78 -3.86
CA ALA A 453 -2.11 -1.26 -3.16
C ALA A 453 -2.02 -2.75 -2.76
N VAL A 454 -2.62 -3.08 -1.62
CA VAL A 454 -2.78 -4.46 -1.14
C VAL A 454 -4.26 -4.83 -0.98
N TRP A 455 -4.56 -6.12 -1.10
CA TRP A 455 -5.92 -6.65 -0.97
C TRP A 455 -6.47 -6.56 0.45
N ARG A 456 -7.71 -6.05 0.59
CA ARG A 456 -8.43 -6.04 1.88
C ARG A 456 -8.74 -7.44 2.45
N GLN A 457 -8.54 -8.48 1.63
CA GLN A 457 -8.80 -9.91 1.90
C GLN A 457 -10.27 -10.32 1.81
N GLU A 458 -10.50 -11.63 1.85
CA GLU A 458 -11.80 -12.31 1.73
C GLU A 458 -12.48 -12.07 0.36
N GLY A 459 -13.80 -12.21 0.27
CA GLY A 459 -14.52 -12.27 -1.02
C GLY A 459 -14.66 -10.91 -1.70
N ASP A 460 -14.79 -10.91 -3.03
CA ASP A 460 -14.98 -9.72 -3.86
C ASP A 460 -16.27 -8.97 -3.55
N TYR A 461 -17.34 -9.73 -3.29
CA TYR A 461 -18.64 -9.27 -2.81
C TYR A 461 -19.09 -10.10 -1.60
N GLY A 462 -19.85 -9.49 -0.70
CA GLY A 462 -20.46 -10.16 0.45
C GLY A 462 -21.45 -9.25 1.16
N GLU A 463 -22.12 -9.75 2.19
CA GLU A 463 -23.09 -8.99 2.98
C GLU A 463 -22.76 -9.15 4.47
N ALA A 464 -22.89 -8.06 5.23
CA ALA A 464 -22.73 -8.08 6.68
C ALA A 464 -23.86 -7.31 7.38
N GLY A 465 -24.43 -7.95 8.39
CA GLY A 465 -25.54 -7.45 9.18
C GLY A 465 -26.91 -7.78 8.59
N ASP A 466 -27.95 -7.24 9.22
CA ASP A 466 -29.37 -7.45 8.91
C ASP A 466 -30.09 -6.14 8.55
N GLN A 467 -29.34 -5.03 8.46
CA GLN A 467 -29.85 -3.71 8.13
C GLN A 467 -30.03 -3.48 6.62
N GLY A 468 -30.96 -2.60 6.26
CA GLY A 468 -31.04 -1.95 4.95
C GLY A 468 -31.20 -2.90 3.77
N THR A 469 -30.79 -2.43 2.59
CA THR A 469 -30.72 -3.22 1.36
C THR A 469 -29.48 -4.11 1.37
N ASP A 470 -29.43 -5.09 0.47
CA ASP A 470 -28.21 -5.86 0.20
C ASP A 470 -27.02 -4.96 -0.17
N ARG A 471 -27.25 -3.83 -0.87
CA ARG A 471 -26.20 -2.83 -1.13
C ARG A 471 -25.68 -2.17 0.15
N GLU A 472 -26.55 -1.81 1.10
CA GLU A 472 -26.09 -1.27 2.39
C GLU A 472 -25.29 -2.29 3.20
N ARG A 473 -25.68 -3.57 3.15
CA ARG A 473 -24.93 -4.68 3.77
C ARG A 473 -23.62 -4.97 3.06
N TRP A 474 -23.53 -4.74 1.75
CA TRP A 474 -22.30 -4.83 0.98
C TRP A 474 -21.28 -3.79 1.42
N ILE A 475 -21.70 -2.51 1.52
CA ILE A 475 -20.81 -1.45 2.03
C ILE A 475 -20.33 -1.80 3.44
N THR A 476 -21.24 -2.26 4.31
CA THR A 476 -20.90 -2.70 5.67
C THR A 476 -19.92 -3.89 5.66
N TYR A 477 -20.10 -4.88 4.79
CA TYR A 477 -19.19 -6.02 4.66
C TYR A 477 -17.79 -5.59 4.26
N ARG A 478 -17.67 -4.84 3.14
CA ARG A 478 -16.40 -4.33 2.63
C ARG A 478 -15.63 -3.58 3.71
N ASP A 479 -16.31 -2.68 4.41
CA ASP A 479 -15.68 -1.82 5.39
C ASP A 479 -15.38 -2.57 6.71
N ARG A 480 -16.20 -3.55 7.10
CA ARG A 480 -15.93 -4.44 8.25
C ARG A 480 -14.63 -5.21 8.05
N LEU A 481 -14.34 -5.65 6.82
CA LEU A 481 -13.09 -6.35 6.52
C LEU A 481 -11.87 -5.45 6.68
N VAL A 482 -11.95 -4.19 6.25
CA VAL A 482 -10.89 -3.21 6.50
C VAL A 482 -10.70 -3.00 8.00
N TYR A 483 -11.79 -2.83 8.75
CA TYR A 483 -11.74 -2.71 10.21
C TYR A 483 -11.07 -3.92 10.87
N GLN A 484 -11.52 -5.12 10.54
CA GLN A 484 -10.97 -6.37 11.07
C GLN A 484 -9.48 -6.53 10.76
N ASN A 485 -9.10 -6.37 9.49
CA ASN A 485 -7.76 -6.75 9.01
C ASN A 485 -6.71 -5.64 9.17
N PHE A 486 -7.10 -4.38 9.06
CA PHE A 486 -6.16 -3.24 9.07
C PHE A 486 -6.31 -2.35 10.31
N ILE A 487 -7.45 -2.38 11.01
CA ILE A 487 -7.61 -1.57 12.23
C ILE A 487 -7.36 -2.40 13.48
N GLN A 488 -7.94 -3.61 13.57
CA GLN A 488 -7.74 -4.47 14.75
C GLN A 488 -6.47 -5.31 14.65
N ARG A 489 -6.24 -5.95 13.50
CA ARG A 489 -5.13 -6.90 13.32
C ARG A 489 -3.80 -6.23 12.97
N SER A 490 -3.80 -5.01 12.43
CA SER A 490 -2.57 -4.29 12.04
C SER A 490 -2.72 -2.76 12.16
N PRO A 491 -2.91 -2.22 13.38
CA PRO A 491 -3.43 -0.86 13.64
C PRO A 491 -2.58 0.31 13.10
N VAL A 492 -1.36 0.04 12.64
CA VAL A 492 -0.44 1.05 12.06
C VAL A 492 -0.28 0.91 10.54
N CYS A 493 -0.84 -0.14 9.94
CA CYS A 493 -0.80 -0.34 8.51
C CYS A 493 -1.65 0.75 7.83
N PRO A 494 -1.08 1.55 6.90
CA PRO A 494 -1.83 2.58 6.22
C PRO A 494 -3.03 1.98 5.44
N ILE A 495 -4.22 2.52 5.68
CA ILE A 495 -5.42 2.22 4.87
C ILE A 495 -5.58 3.16 3.67
N ASN A 496 -4.63 4.10 3.50
CA ASN A 496 -4.68 5.13 2.48
C ASN A 496 -4.40 4.59 1.06
N THR A 497 -4.06 3.32 0.87
CA THR A 497 -4.04 2.69 -0.45
C THR A 497 -4.33 1.20 -0.32
N LEU A 498 -5.62 0.85 -0.31
CA LEU A 498 -6.09 -0.52 -0.29
C LEU A 498 -6.81 -0.84 -1.60
N MET A 499 -6.61 -2.06 -2.08
CA MET A 499 -7.53 -2.68 -3.00
C MET A 499 -8.74 -3.12 -2.20
N THR A 500 -9.79 -2.32 -2.31
CA THR A 500 -11.15 -2.71 -2.00
C THR A 500 -11.90 -2.71 -3.31
N HIS A 501 -12.81 -3.66 -3.55
CA HIS A 501 -13.81 -3.46 -4.60
C HIS A 501 -14.58 -2.18 -4.29
N GLY A 502 -14.34 -1.16 -5.10
CA GLY A 502 -14.78 0.20 -4.82
C GLY A 502 -16.28 0.32 -5.01
N PHE A 503 -16.68 0.60 -6.25
CA PHE A 503 -18.07 0.70 -6.66
C PHE A 503 -18.38 -0.42 -7.64
N ILE A 504 -19.36 -1.28 -7.31
CA ILE A 504 -19.80 -2.38 -8.17
C ILE A 504 -21.24 -2.16 -8.67
N LEU A 505 -21.37 -2.14 -10.00
CA LEU A 505 -22.63 -2.06 -10.72
C LEU A 505 -22.55 -2.96 -11.95
N SER A 506 -23.16 -4.14 -11.88
CA SER A 506 -23.03 -5.16 -12.94
C SER A 506 -24.35 -5.84 -13.27
N ARG A 507 -24.56 -6.15 -14.56
CA ARG A 507 -25.66 -7.00 -15.04
C ARG A 507 -25.36 -8.50 -14.96
N TRP A 508 -24.08 -8.84 -14.86
CA TRP A 508 -23.60 -10.22 -15.01
C TRP A 508 -23.13 -10.81 -13.68
N GLY A 509 -22.58 -9.99 -12.79
CA GLY A 509 -22.02 -10.43 -11.53
C GLY A 509 -23.05 -10.92 -10.51
N ALA A 510 -22.63 -11.89 -9.68
CA ALA A 510 -23.29 -12.26 -8.43
C ALA A 510 -23.00 -11.22 -7.33
N VAL A 511 -23.45 -9.99 -7.57
CA VAL A 511 -23.26 -8.80 -6.72
C VAL A 511 -24.62 -8.23 -6.35
N SER A 512 -24.64 -7.09 -5.63
CA SER A 512 -25.88 -6.47 -5.17
C SER A 512 -26.92 -6.33 -6.28
N LYS A 513 -28.16 -6.71 -5.96
CA LYS A 513 -29.34 -6.65 -6.83
C LYS A 513 -30.15 -5.37 -6.63
N ASN A 514 -29.92 -4.65 -5.54
CA ASN A 514 -30.50 -3.33 -5.37
C ASN A 514 -29.80 -2.32 -6.30
N MET A 515 -30.58 -1.74 -7.21
CA MET A 515 -30.15 -0.74 -8.20
C MET A 515 -30.76 0.64 -7.91
N ASP A 516 -31.09 0.89 -6.65
CA ASP A 516 -31.60 2.18 -6.21
C ASP A 516 -30.50 3.25 -6.34
N TYR A 517 -30.87 4.41 -6.89
CA TYR A 517 -29.93 5.48 -7.18
C TYR A 517 -29.22 5.98 -5.91
N ASP A 518 -29.96 6.19 -4.81
CA ASP A 518 -29.37 6.72 -3.59
C ASP A 518 -28.40 5.72 -2.95
N GLY A 519 -28.74 4.43 -2.96
CA GLY A 519 -27.83 3.36 -2.50
C GLY A 519 -26.54 3.30 -3.31
N ILE A 520 -26.65 3.45 -4.63
CA ILE A 520 -25.49 3.49 -5.54
C ILE A 520 -24.60 4.70 -5.25
N VAL A 521 -25.18 5.90 -5.12
CA VAL A 521 -24.44 7.12 -4.83
C VAL A 521 -23.75 7.03 -3.46
N ARG A 522 -24.39 6.42 -2.46
CA ARG A 522 -23.76 6.17 -1.15
C ARG A 522 -22.56 5.24 -1.25
N GLU A 523 -22.67 4.12 -1.96
CA GLU A 523 -21.52 3.21 -2.18
C GLU A 523 -20.37 3.93 -2.87
N MET A 524 -20.66 4.67 -3.94
CA MET A 524 -19.70 5.44 -4.70
C MET A 524 -18.99 6.46 -3.79
N ARG A 525 -19.75 7.25 -3.03
CA ARG A 525 -19.19 8.22 -2.08
C ARG A 525 -18.30 7.54 -1.04
N CYS A 526 -18.72 6.41 -0.45
CA CYS A 526 -17.88 5.66 0.48
C CYS A 526 -16.60 5.12 -0.17
N ALA A 527 -16.66 4.65 -1.43
CA ALA A 527 -15.50 4.11 -2.14
C ALA A 527 -14.41 5.16 -2.39
N PHE A 528 -14.78 6.44 -2.55
CA PHE A 528 -13.81 7.54 -2.66
C PHE A 528 -13.43 8.12 -1.29
N ALA A 529 -14.41 8.29 -0.40
CA ALA A 529 -14.23 8.97 0.88
C ALA A 529 -13.45 8.16 1.91
N CYS A 530 -13.22 6.86 1.66
CA CYS A 530 -12.29 6.05 2.45
C CYS A 530 -10.83 6.51 2.33
N GLY A 531 -10.53 7.38 1.35
CA GLY A 531 -9.21 7.99 1.17
C GLY A 531 -8.18 7.05 0.56
N SER A 532 -8.58 5.86 0.10
CA SER A 532 -7.70 5.00 -0.68
C SER A 532 -7.25 5.72 -1.95
N GLY A 533 -5.96 5.66 -2.25
CA GLY A 533 -5.40 6.18 -3.49
C GLY A 533 -6.01 5.49 -4.70
N MET A 534 -6.34 4.20 -4.61
CA MET A 534 -6.98 3.45 -5.67
C MET A 534 -8.45 3.21 -5.36
N VAL A 535 -9.29 3.40 -6.38
CA VAL A 535 -10.72 3.06 -6.34
C VAL A 535 -11.00 2.19 -7.57
N GLU A 536 -11.36 0.93 -7.35
CA GLU A 536 -11.80 0.05 -8.46
C GLU A 536 -13.24 0.38 -8.84
N LEU A 537 -13.42 0.73 -10.12
CA LEU A 537 -14.70 1.03 -10.74
C LEU A 537 -15.11 -0.18 -11.58
N TYR A 538 -16.05 -0.97 -11.04
CA TYR A 538 -16.66 -2.11 -11.72
C TYR A 538 -18.08 -1.73 -12.13
N ASN A 539 -18.21 -0.86 -13.14
CA ASN A 539 -19.48 -0.29 -13.51
C ASN A 539 -19.79 -0.53 -14.99
N ASP A 540 -20.78 -1.40 -15.23
CA ASP A 540 -21.39 -1.59 -16.54
C ASP A 540 -21.88 -0.24 -17.08
N TYR A 541 -21.33 0.21 -18.20
CA TYR A 541 -21.67 1.55 -18.73
C TYR A 541 -23.16 1.67 -19.04
N LYS A 542 -23.79 0.56 -19.45
CA LYS A 542 -25.23 0.51 -19.72
C LYS A 542 -26.07 0.83 -18.48
N LEU A 543 -25.68 0.32 -17.32
CA LEU A 543 -26.39 0.61 -16.08
C LEU A 543 -26.18 2.06 -15.65
N MET A 544 -25.00 2.62 -15.87
CA MET A 544 -24.73 4.04 -15.64
C MET A 544 -25.64 4.95 -16.47
N ASP A 545 -25.94 4.55 -17.70
CA ASP A 545 -26.82 5.28 -18.63
C ASP A 545 -28.31 5.11 -18.31
N GLU A 546 -28.75 3.93 -17.89
CA GLU A 546 -30.18 3.59 -17.79
C GLU A 546 -30.79 3.87 -16.41
N ILE A 547 -30.00 3.79 -15.33
CA ILE A 547 -30.50 4.04 -13.98
C ILE A 547 -30.89 5.51 -13.84
N LYS A 548 -32.10 5.74 -13.33
CA LYS A 548 -32.69 7.06 -13.16
C LYS A 548 -32.43 7.61 -11.77
N ASP A 549 -32.13 8.90 -11.69
CA ASP A 549 -32.13 9.63 -10.43
C ASP A 549 -33.55 9.82 -9.86
N ASN A 550 -33.64 10.45 -8.68
CA ASN A 550 -34.91 10.73 -7.99
C ASN A 550 -35.80 11.75 -8.75
N GLN A 551 -35.30 12.37 -9.82
CA GLN A 551 -36.06 13.25 -10.72
C GLN A 551 -36.45 12.55 -12.03
N GLY A 552 -36.09 11.27 -12.20
CA GLY A 552 -36.41 10.47 -13.38
C GLY A 552 -35.41 10.62 -14.54
N ASN A 553 -34.28 11.30 -14.34
CA ASN A 553 -33.26 11.48 -15.37
C ASN A 553 -32.30 10.30 -15.42
N ALA A 554 -32.09 9.72 -16.59
CA ALA A 554 -31.13 8.66 -16.81
C ALA A 554 -29.72 9.24 -17.04
N GLY A 555 -28.66 8.51 -16.66
CA GLY A 555 -27.26 8.94 -16.85
C GLY A 555 -26.68 9.82 -15.75
N ALA A 556 -27.43 10.12 -14.68
CA ALA A 556 -26.99 10.99 -13.58
C ALA A 556 -25.74 10.46 -12.86
N LEU A 557 -25.59 9.13 -12.76
CA LEU A 557 -24.45 8.48 -12.10
C LEU A 557 -23.09 8.85 -12.70
N TRP A 558 -23.04 9.20 -14.00
CA TRP A 558 -21.80 9.70 -14.61
C TRP A 558 -21.35 11.03 -13.99
N LYS A 559 -22.30 11.91 -13.66
CA LYS A 559 -22.00 13.17 -12.98
C LYS A 559 -21.51 12.92 -11.55
N ASP A 560 -22.18 12.04 -10.81
CA ASP A 560 -21.79 11.68 -9.44
C ASP A 560 -20.37 11.11 -9.38
N LEU A 561 -20.02 10.25 -10.36
CA LEU A 561 -18.67 9.72 -10.48
C LEU A 561 -17.66 10.81 -10.79
N ALA A 562 -18.00 11.77 -11.66
CA ALA A 562 -17.12 12.88 -12.01
C ALA A 562 -16.86 13.78 -10.78
N GLU A 563 -17.89 14.04 -9.98
CA GLU A 563 -17.78 14.78 -8.73
C GLU A 563 -16.88 14.04 -7.73
N CYS A 564 -17.03 12.72 -7.59
CA CYS A 564 -16.18 11.90 -6.71
C CYS A 564 -14.70 11.92 -7.14
N ILE A 565 -14.41 11.71 -8.44
CA ILE A 565 -13.04 11.75 -8.97
C ILE A 565 -12.43 13.14 -8.77
N LYS A 566 -13.19 14.20 -9.08
CA LYS A 566 -12.74 15.58 -8.88
C LYS A 566 -12.44 15.87 -7.41
N TRP A 567 -13.33 15.47 -6.50
CA TRP A 567 -13.14 15.64 -5.06
C TRP A 567 -11.85 14.97 -4.59
N GLN A 568 -11.60 13.72 -4.98
CA GLN A 568 -10.38 13.00 -4.60
C GLN A 568 -9.12 13.71 -5.11
N GLN A 569 -9.16 14.29 -6.31
CA GLN A 569 -8.05 15.09 -6.87
C GLN A 569 -7.83 16.39 -6.07
N GLU A 570 -8.89 17.08 -5.66
CA GLU A 570 -8.82 18.32 -4.89
C GLU A 570 -8.34 18.10 -3.44
N GLN A 571 -8.58 16.91 -2.88
CA GLN A 571 -8.12 16.50 -1.55
C GLN A 571 -6.82 15.69 -1.57
N ALA A 572 -6.15 15.60 -2.72
CA ALA A 572 -4.96 14.75 -2.89
C ALA A 572 -3.79 15.09 -1.94
N ASP A 573 -3.74 16.31 -1.41
CA ASP A 573 -2.73 16.76 -0.45
C ASP A 573 -3.04 16.39 1.01
N VAL A 574 -4.27 15.99 1.32
CA VAL A 574 -4.68 15.60 2.69
C VAL A 574 -5.01 14.12 2.83
N LEU A 575 -5.56 13.48 1.78
CA LEU A 575 -5.89 12.05 1.79
C LEU A 575 -4.73 11.08 2.06
N PRO A 576 -3.44 11.43 1.89
CA PRO A 576 -2.36 10.61 2.43
C PRO A 576 -2.45 10.33 3.94
N ASP A 577 -3.13 11.17 4.75
CA ASP A 577 -3.37 10.93 6.19
C ASP A 577 -4.63 10.09 6.48
N ALA A 578 -5.32 9.57 5.46
CA ALA A 578 -6.57 8.82 5.63
C ALA A 578 -6.46 7.73 6.71
N HIS A 579 -7.37 7.78 7.69
CA HIS A 579 -7.44 6.86 8.82
C HIS A 579 -8.90 6.62 9.26
N TRP A 580 -9.10 5.56 10.04
CA TRP A 580 -10.41 5.13 10.52
C TRP A 580 -10.91 5.98 11.69
N VAL A 581 -12.23 6.18 11.75
CA VAL A 581 -12.93 6.85 12.87
C VAL A 581 -14.15 6.03 13.27
N GLY A 582 -14.50 6.03 14.56
CA GLY A 582 -15.70 5.38 15.07
C GLY A 582 -15.56 3.86 15.19
N GLY A 583 -16.69 3.16 15.13
CA GLY A 583 -16.80 1.76 15.53
C GLY A 583 -16.50 0.73 14.45
N ASN A 584 -16.69 -0.54 14.82
CA ASN A 584 -16.77 -1.65 13.88
C ASN A 584 -18.08 -1.52 13.06
N PRO A 585 -18.03 -1.53 11.71
CA PRO A 585 -19.23 -1.43 10.87
C PRO A 585 -20.32 -2.44 11.22
N TRP A 586 -19.92 -3.66 11.63
CA TRP A 586 -20.81 -4.68 12.16
C TRP A 586 -20.10 -5.53 13.22
N ASP A 587 -20.54 -5.42 14.48
CA ASP A 587 -19.92 -6.11 15.62
C ASP A 587 -20.49 -7.51 15.90
N GLY A 588 -21.35 -8.02 15.02
CA GLY A 588 -22.07 -9.28 15.20
C GLY A 588 -23.44 -9.12 15.87
N LYS A 589 -23.75 -7.94 16.40
CA LYS A 589 -25.03 -7.64 17.06
C LYS A 589 -25.72 -6.42 16.47
N LYS A 590 -24.96 -5.40 16.10
CA LYS A 590 -25.51 -4.16 15.54
C LYS A 590 -24.56 -3.49 14.54
N ALA A 591 -25.19 -2.68 13.70
CA ALA A 591 -24.57 -1.69 12.85
C ALA A 591 -24.14 -0.48 13.69
N ASN A 592 -22.86 -0.10 13.66
CA ASN A 592 -22.33 1.05 14.41
C ASN A 592 -21.91 2.18 13.47
N VAL A 593 -21.98 3.42 13.94
CA VAL A 593 -21.43 4.58 13.22
C VAL A 593 -19.90 4.46 13.12
N TYR A 594 -19.38 4.70 11.92
CA TYR A 594 -17.95 4.69 11.61
C TYR A 594 -17.64 5.66 10.46
N GLY A 595 -16.38 5.81 10.10
CA GLY A 595 -15.98 6.46 8.87
C GLY A 595 -14.49 6.67 8.75
N TRP A 596 -14.11 7.75 8.07
CA TRP A 596 -12.73 8.05 7.72
C TRP A 596 -12.42 9.52 7.94
N ALA A 597 -11.18 9.80 8.29
CA ALA A 597 -10.69 11.15 8.49
C ALA A 597 -9.28 11.32 7.92
N ALA A 598 -8.92 12.56 7.64
CA ALA A 598 -7.56 12.93 7.25
C ALA A 598 -7.27 14.38 7.66
N TRP A 599 -6.03 14.68 8.06
CA TRP A 599 -5.61 16.02 8.42
C TRP A 599 -4.11 16.25 8.14
N ASN A 600 -3.78 17.38 7.53
CA ASN A 600 -2.39 17.76 7.21
C ASN A 600 -1.96 19.10 7.83
N GLY A 601 -2.76 19.66 8.74
CA GLY A 601 -2.53 20.97 9.35
C GLY A 601 -3.09 22.17 8.60
N LYS A 602 -3.47 21.99 7.31
CA LYS A 602 -4.07 23.04 6.48
C LYS A 602 -5.45 22.68 5.94
N LYS A 603 -5.67 21.38 5.71
CA LYS A 603 -6.94 20.82 5.28
C LYS A 603 -7.29 19.64 6.18
N SER A 604 -8.58 19.32 6.22
CA SER A 604 -9.08 18.07 6.76
C SER A 604 -10.19 17.49 5.89
N VAL A 605 -10.37 16.18 6.00
CA VAL A 605 -11.56 15.47 5.54
C VAL A 605 -12.16 14.72 6.73
N LEU A 606 -13.48 14.75 6.87
CA LEU A 606 -14.21 13.91 7.82
C LEU A 606 -15.41 13.29 7.13
N THR A 607 -15.48 11.97 7.16
CA THR A 607 -16.58 11.16 6.65
C THR A 607 -17.17 10.36 7.79
N LEU A 608 -18.50 10.36 7.92
CA LEU A 608 -19.22 9.51 8.86
C LEU A 608 -20.36 8.80 8.14
N ARG A 609 -20.49 7.50 8.38
CA ARG A 609 -21.55 6.63 7.87
C ARG A 609 -22.33 6.04 9.04
N ASN A 610 -23.66 6.08 8.93
CA ASN A 610 -24.56 5.27 9.74
C ASN A 610 -25.10 4.11 8.88
N PRO A 611 -24.62 2.87 9.09
CA PRO A 611 -25.13 1.70 8.39
C PRO A 611 -26.57 1.31 8.80
N SER A 612 -26.98 1.60 10.04
CA SER A 612 -28.29 1.20 10.58
C SER A 612 -29.43 1.83 9.77
N THR A 613 -30.60 1.19 9.72
CA THR A 613 -31.83 1.81 9.18
C THR A 613 -32.44 2.82 10.14
N SER A 614 -32.05 2.79 11.41
CA SER A 614 -32.46 3.77 12.43
C SER A 614 -31.41 4.87 12.59
N ALA A 615 -31.87 6.04 13.04
CA ALA A 615 -30.96 7.11 13.43
C ALA A 615 -30.06 6.67 14.60
N GLN A 616 -28.82 7.15 14.59
CA GLN A 616 -27.83 6.89 15.64
C GLN A 616 -27.12 8.18 16.05
N THR A 617 -26.80 8.30 17.33
CA THR A 617 -26.00 9.41 17.86
C THR A 617 -24.52 9.02 17.91
N PHE A 618 -23.64 9.92 17.48
CA PHE A 618 -22.19 9.78 17.54
C PHE A 618 -21.57 11.02 18.22
N THR A 619 -20.79 10.79 19.26
CA THR A 619 -20.14 11.87 20.03
C THR A 619 -18.64 11.82 19.82
N THR A 620 -18.03 12.97 19.51
CA THR A 620 -16.58 13.10 19.34
C THR A 620 -16.12 14.55 19.48
N THR A 621 -14.83 14.81 19.28
CA THR A 621 -14.27 16.15 19.01
C THR A 621 -13.57 16.12 17.66
N LEU A 622 -13.33 17.28 17.02
CA LEU A 622 -12.51 17.29 15.80
C LEU A 622 -11.07 16.86 16.08
N ARG A 623 -10.54 17.11 17.28
CA ARG A 623 -9.22 16.60 17.68
C ARG A 623 -9.18 15.08 17.63
N GLU A 624 -10.16 14.42 18.23
CA GLU A 624 -10.23 12.96 18.27
C GLU A 624 -10.46 12.39 16.87
N ALA A 625 -11.47 12.86 16.15
CA ALA A 625 -11.83 12.34 14.84
C ALA A 625 -10.73 12.55 13.79
N LEU A 626 -9.96 13.64 13.84
CA LEU A 626 -8.87 13.94 12.90
C LEU A 626 -7.48 13.56 13.45
N ASP A 627 -7.43 12.88 14.61
CA ASP A 627 -6.20 12.49 15.31
C ASP A 627 -5.23 13.68 15.53
N ILE A 628 -5.71 14.90 15.81
CA ILE A 628 -4.87 16.11 15.80
C ILE A 628 -3.86 16.10 16.97
N PRO A 629 -2.55 16.35 16.74
CA PRO A 629 -1.54 16.29 17.79
C PRO A 629 -1.82 17.24 18.95
N ALA A 630 -1.50 16.80 20.16
CA ALA A 630 -1.82 17.52 21.40
C ALA A 630 -1.17 18.91 21.52
N TYR A 631 -0.17 19.26 20.71
CA TYR A 631 0.44 20.60 20.72
C TYR A 631 -0.28 21.61 19.81
N VAL A 632 -1.20 21.15 18.96
CA VAL A 632 -1.97 21.97 18.04
C VAL A 632 -3.18 22.53 18.77
N ARG A 633 -3.43 23.83 18.59
CA ARG A 633 -4.58 24.57 19.08
C ARG A 633 -5.17 25.32 17.89
N GLY A 634 -6.49 25.49 17.84
CA GLY A 634 -7.12 26.24 16.77
C GLY A 634 -8.56 25.80 16.52
N LYS A 635 -9.07 26.30 15.40
CA LYS A 635 -10.42 26.01 14.93
C LYS A 635 -10.35 25.48 13.50
N ILE A 636 -11.33 24.69 13.10
CA ILE A 636 -11.51 24.21 11.72
C ILE A 636 -12.89 24.66 11.25
N THR A 637 -12.97 25.14 10.02
CA THR A 637 -14.27 25.42 9.37
C THR A 637 -14.60 24.29 8.41
N LEU A 638 -15.72 23.61 8.65
CA LEU A 638 -16.20 22.52 7.80
C LEU A 638 -17.18 23.03 6.72
N THR A 639 -17.09 22.40 5.55
CA THR A 639 -17.96 22.60 4.38
C THR A 639 -18.37 21.24 3.84
N HIS A 640 -19.53 21.16 3.17
CA HIS A 640 -19.94 19.93 2.51
C HIS A 640 -18.98 19.57 1.37
N ALA A 641 -18.62 18.29 1.27
CA ALA A 641 -17.82 17.80 0.14
C ALA A 641 -18.65 17.61 -1.13
N PHE A 642 -19.92 17.25 -0.97
CA PHE A 642 -20.88 17.01 -2.04
C PHE A 642 -22.20 17.70 -1.74
N ASN A 643 -23.12 17.73 -2.70
CA ASN A 643 -24.50 18.05 -2.39
C ASN A 643 -25.07 16.98 -1.44
N GLN A 644 -25.38 17.38 -0.20
CA GLN A 644 -25.87 16.52 0.86
C GLN A 644 -26.76 17.32 1.82
N ALA A 645 -27.57 16.63 2.62
CA ALA A 645 -28.36 17.27 3.67
C ALA A 645 -27.47 17.81 4.80
N GLU A 646 -28.01 18.74 5.59
CA GLU A 646 -27.39 19.16 6.85
C GLU A 646 -27.44 18.01 7.87
N LEU A 647 -26.34 17.79 8.58
CA LEU A 647 -26.27 16.84 9.68
C LEU A 647 -26.55 17.56 11.00
N ASP A 648 -27.55 17.09 11.73
CA ASP A 648 -27.86 17.63 13.05
C ASP A 648 -26.66 17.49 14.00
N GLY A 649 -26.31 18.59 14.66
CA GLY A 649 -25.15 18.72 15.52
C GLY A 649 -23.83 19.10 14.83
N MET A 650 -23.78 19.21 13.49
CA MET A 650 -22.56 19.60 12.75
C MET A 650 -22.61 21.07 12.30
N PRO A 651 -21.77 21.97 12.87
CA PRO A 651 -21.71 23.35 12.39
C PRO A 651 -21.02 23.45 11.01
N ILE A 652 -21.76 23.89 9.99
CA ILE A 652 -21.22 24.13 8.64
C ILE A 652 -20.95 25.63 8.43
N ASN A 653 -19.86 25.96 7.73
CA ASN A 653 -19.40 27.33 7.48
C ASN A 653 -19.12 28.15 8.76
N LYS A 654 -18.83 27.47 9.87
CA LYS A 654 -18.51 28.09 11.17
C LYS A 654 -17.19 27.53 11.70
N ALA A 655 -16.41 28.37 12.36
CA ALA A 655 -15.16 27.95 12.99
C ALA A 655 -15.46 27.14 14.26
N ILE A 656 -15.16 25.84 14.24
CA ILE A 656 -15.34 24.91 15.35
C ILE A 656 -14.00 24.79 16.09
N ASP A 657 -13.97 25.08 17.38
CA ASP A 657 -12.79 24.78 18.19
C ASP A 657 -12.58 23.27 18.25
N ILE A 658 -11.36 22.81 17.94
CA ILE A 658 -11.07 21.39 17.74
C ILE A 658 -11.32 20.54 18.99
N ASP A 659 -11.36 21.15 20.17
CA ASP A 659 -11.61 20.50 21.46
C ASP A 659 -13.09 20.57 21.90
N THR A 660 -13.96 21.24 21.12
CA THR A 660 -15.39 21.32 21.42
C THR A 660 -16.07 19.96 21.18
N PRO A 661 -16.80 19.42 22.17
CA PRO A 661 -17.62 18.23 21.98
C PRO A 661 -18.70 18.45 20.92
N LEU A 662 -18.82 17.49 20.00
CA LEU A 662 -19.86 17.41 18.99
C LEU A 662 -20.75 16.21 19.30
N VAL A 663 -22.07 16.41 19.28
CA VAL A 663 -23.07 15.35 19.39
C VAL A 663 -23.83 15.33 18.07
N LEU A 664 -23.59 14.31 17.26
CA LEU A 664 -24.06 14.23 15.89
C LEU A 664 -25.19 13.20 15.79
N ASN A 665 -26.33 13.57 15.21
CA ASN A 665 -27.46 12.66 15.02
C ASN A 665 -27.54 12.25 13.55
N LEU A 666 -27.01 11.07 13.22
CA LEU A 666 -26.97 10.56 11.86
C LEU A 666 -28.28 9.84 11.52
N PRO A 667 -28.98 10.24 10.45
CA PRO A 667 -30.10 9.47 9.90
C PRO A 667 -29.70 8.03 9.55
N GLY A 668 -30.67 7.13 9.46
CA GLY A 668 -30.42 5.77 9.00
C GLY A 668 -29.92 5.73 7.56
N SER A 669 -29.08 4.75 7.23
CA SER A 669 -28.53 4.48 5.89
C SER A 669 -27.98 5.75 5.24
N SER A 670 -27.07 6.42 5.95
CA SER A 670 -26.57 7.75 5.57
C SER A 670 -25.05 7.80 5.56
N VAL A 671 -24.49 8.68 4.73
CA VAL A 671 -23.07 9.05 4.71
C VAL A 671 -22.96 10.57 4.52
N PHE A 672 -22.12 11.20 5.34
CA PHE A 672 -21.84 12.63 5.28
C PHE A 672 -20.34 12.84 5.14
N ILE A 673 -19.93 13.72 4.22
CA ILE A 673 -18.53 13.96 3.90
C ILE A 673 -18.27 15.47 3.97
N TYR A 674 -17.25 15.85 4.72
CA TYR A 674 -16.90 17.24 4.99
C TYR A 674 -15.46 17.54 4.60
N ASN A 675 -15.25 18.69 3.98
CA ASN A 675 -13.94 19.30 3.77
C ASN A 675 -13.72 20.38 4.84
N GLY A 676 -12.56 20.39 5.49
CA GLY A 676 -12.18 21.38 6.47
C GLY A 676 -10.95 22.19 6.08
N ARG A 677 -10.86 23.41 6.61
CA ARG A 677 -9.72 24.33 6.49
C ARG A 677 -9.43 25.04 7.81
#